data_AF-A0D0J1-F1
#
_entry.id   AF-A0D0J1-F1
#
_cell.length_a   1.000
_cell.length_b   1.000
_cell.length_c   1.000
_cell.angle_alpha   90.00
_cell.angle_beta   90.00
_cell.angle_gamma   90.00
#
_symmetry.space_group_name_H-M   'P 1'
#
loop_
_entity.id
_entity.type
_entity.pdbx_description
1 polymer ?
#
loop_
_entity_poly.entity_id
_entity_poly.type
_entity_poly.pdbx_seq_one_letter_code
_entity_poly.pdbx_strand_id
1 'polypeptide(L)'
;MITKMIQDRQRKTQNIDENELDSFNQYLQKDNQQMIQCSKIKMNLGMPVIAEQLNETLANTRQSIISQSKTRSPEKKAIVIEDIKLNIRIVFKFYTSFGNRNNTRFLKSNKFIKMLSDAQISPQLLSNRDCEILYASHTKNNESLTLEQFQNLIPKLAMMIYPQQNVRQAFLNLYNEYLSILSQKILNFTEFGQQIQFVLQPINHEMKEFVMPILQQLTNLHKFIFEDQSSNLSKVQWQFMQFLNLCELLPNYINQSQAQMIFDNIQIRQPLFNLQETGNYIFTLNNFVESLIIISKAIPNLDEFTQFRLLLDKIENSQAFSQYLLKLNRTQSDKGRLFYNIEKSRLCKWDNYNQQSQIMNSSQNNYVTHANNQNTYVGSTNSKSNESRANISLMKQSKVMLEIDQQTLTSLKRLFEFYAQSGEPTNIQSLQKSKFNKLLLHTGILNNIIPQTEADVIYSKLCGAQSIKTSQKNNQLTNGKMTFAQLQSSIGLIADKCGMEVSDLIQQHLLPLEKQISDENKEQILQILVELLQDDQIIQLYEIIQPVFNWYFQEYSKQQQNQILSLPEFLKFCQDFELSNILISQTQLTQVFYSVASLNQEGQEYSDQVYLDKSQFVETISIIAIIIYQTIPNYIQRIVYLLERIFQSQNASKIYIKQNKYRNNYIRLQAKFFGILDEIKYRFLQKESKQNENENYNFDDLVNGTIYRLQ
;
A
#
# COMPACT_ATOMS: atom_id res chain seq x y z
N MET A 1 18.60 35.49 36.96
CA MET A 1 17.31 35.03 36.37
C MET A 1 17.49 33.74 35.55
N ILE A 2 18.34 33.71 34.52
CA ILE A 2 18.62 32.52 33.69
C ILE A 2 19.15 31.33 34.53
N THR A 3 20.10 31.55 35.44
CA THR A 3 20.61 30.50 36.34
C THR A 3 19.54 29.92 37.27
N LYS A 4 18.61 30.77 37.73
CA LYS A 4 17.48 30.34 38.57
C LYS A 4 16.45 29.56 37.75
N MET A 5 16.17 29.96 36.51
CA MET A 5 15.34 29.16 35.57
C MET A 5 15.98 27.82 35.23
N ILE A 6 17.31 27.75 35.07
CA ILE A 6 18.03 26.49 34.84
C ILE A 6 17.95 25.59 36.08
N GLN A 7 18.16 26.14 37.28
CA GLN A 7 18.06 25.39 38.54
C GLN A 7 16.63 24.92 38.85
N ASP A 8 15.61 25.77 38.65
CA ASP A 8 14.20 25.40 38.88
C ASP A 8 13.72 24.34 37.85
N ARG A 9 14.26 24.36 36.62
CA ARG A 9 14.00 23.30 35.62
C ARG A 9 14.76 22.01 35.91
N GLN A 10 16.02 22.09 36.34
CA GLN A 10 16.79 20.91 36.79
C GLN A 10 16.13 20.24 37.99
N ARG A 11 15.54 21.02 38.92
CA ARG A 11 14.73 20.50 40.04
C ARG A 11 13.44 19.81 39.57
N LYS A 12 12.76 20.30 38.53
CA LYS A 12 11.59 19.62 37.95
C LYS A 12 11.91 18.24 37.36
N THR A 13 13.12 18.05 36.84
CA THR A 13 13.59 16.74 36.34
C THR A 13 14.18 15.83 37.43
N GLN A 14 14.64 16.39 38.56
CA GLN A 14 15.28 15.64 39.66
C GLN A 14 14.30 14.98 40.64
N ASN A 15 12.99 15.27 40.55
CA ASN A 15 11.96 14.62 41.39
C ASN A 15 11.38 13.34 40.77
N ILE A 16 11.96 12.84 39.67
CA ILE A 16 11.58 11.55 39.13
C ILE A 16 12.29 10.50 39.99
N ASP A 17 11.54 9.66 40.69
CA ASP A 17 12.10 8.51 41.41
C ASP A 17 12.71 7.55 40.37
N GLU A 18 14.04 7.63 40.22
CA GLU A 18 14.78 6.83 39.24
C GLU A 18 14.59 5.33 39.48
N ASN A 19 14.36 4.91 40.73
CA ASN A 19 14.12 3.49 41.04
C ASN A 19 12.73 3.04 40.57
N GLU A 20 11.69 3.88 40.74
CA GLU A 20 10.35 3.58 40.23
C GLU A 20 10.35 3.56 38.70
N LEU A 21 11.02 4.52 38.08
CA LEU A 21 11.16 4.61 36.63
C LEU A 21 11.93 3.41 36.06
N ASP A 22 13.04 3.01 36.68
CA ASP A 22 13.83 1.85 36.27
C ASP A 22 13.06 0.55 36.48
N SER A 23 12.31 0.42 37.58
CA SER A 23 11.42 -0.72 37.82
C SER A 23 10.33 -0.80 36.76
N PHE A 24 9.74 0.33 36.36
CA PHE A 24 8.72 0.39 35.31
C PHE A 24 9.31 0.13 33.92
N ASN A 25 10.50 0.65 33.62
CA ASN A 25 11.22 0.35 32.37
C ASN A 25 11.57 -1.14 32.30
N GLN A 26 12.05 -1.74 33.38
CA GLN A 26 12.28 -3.18 33.46
C GLN A 26 10.96 -3.97 33.26
N TYR A 27 9.85 -3.47 33.80
CA TYR A 27 8.53 -4.06 33.57
C TYR A 27 8.10 -3.99 32.10
N LEU A 28 8.37 -2.88 31.41
CA LEU A 28 8.16 -2.75 29.96
C LEU A 28 9.16 -3.57 29.14
N GLN A 29 10.37 -3.81 29.62
CA GLN A 29 11.43 -4.53 28.90
C GLN A 29 11.43 -6.04 29.11
N LYS A 30 10.79 -6.57 30.17
CA LYS A 30 10.75 -8.03 30.40
C LYS A 30 10.08 -8.73 29.23
N ASP A 31 10.86 -9.56 28.54
CA ASP A 31 10.40 -10.55 27.57
C ASP A 31 9.77 -11.75 28.30
N ASN A 32 8.70 -12.30 27.74
CA ASN A 32 7.74 -13.22 28.37
C ASN A 32 8.27 -14.61 28.81
N GLN A 33 9.58 -14.85 28.92
CA GLN A 33 10.05 -16.22 29.22
C GLN A 33 9.96 -16.61 30.70
N GLN A 34 9.76 -15.70 31.65
CA GLN A 34 9.63 -16.06 33.08
C GLN A 34 8.75 -15.06 33.85
N MET A 35 7.45 -15.33 33.99
CA MET A 35 6.61 -14.67 35.01
C MET A 35 5.58 -15.64 35.60
N ILE A 36 5.96 -16.28 36.71
CA ILE A 36 5.03 -16.71 37.76
C ILE A 36 5.53 -16.06 39.05
N GLN A 37 4.58 -15.50 39.82
CA GLN A 37 4.68 -14.91 41.16
C GLN A 37 4.90 -13.38 41.24
N CYS A 38 3.80 -12.64 41.41
CA CYS A 38 3.73 -11.54 42.39
C CYS A 38 2.28 -11.25 42.79
N SER A 39 2.13 -10.83 44.05
CA SER A 39 0.96 -10.98 44.92
C SER A 39 -0.06 -9.83 44.90
N LYS A 40 -1.22 -10.16 45.49
CA LYS A 40 -2.49 -9.43 45.61
C LYS A 40 -2.36 -8.02 46.24
N ILE A 41 -3.01 -7.04 45.62
CA ILE A 41 -3.52 -5.83 46.31
C ILE A 41 -4.98 -5.62 45.84
N LYS A 42 -5.92 -5.59 46.78
CA LYS A 42 -7.34 -5.27 46.58
C LYS A 42 -7.54 -3.76 46.73
N MET A 43 -8.26 -3.14 45.81
CA MET A 43 -8.87 -1.81 45.99
C MET A 43 -10.30 -1.83 45.41
N ASN A 44 -11.22 -1.21 46.14
CA ASN A 44 -12.65 -1.09 45.89
C ASN A 44 -12.97 -0.13 44.72
N LEU A 45 -14.07 -0.41 44.02
CA LEU A 45 -14.66 0.41 42.95
C LEU A 45 -15.90 1.13 43.46
N GLY A 46 -16.09 2.39 43.03
CA GLY A 46 -17.34 3.12 43.16
C GLY A 46 -17.49 4.23 42.09
N MET A 47 -18.37 3.95 41.10
CA MET A 47 -19.21 4.88 40.29
C MET A 47 -18.55 5.83 39.26
N PRO A 48 -19.32 6.45 38.33
CA PRO A 48 -20.32 5.87 37.42
C PRO A 48 -20.12 6.28 35.94
N VAL A 49 -20.98 5.70 35.10
CA VAL A 49 -21.16 5.79 33.64
C VAL A 49 -21.52 7.20 33.15
N ILE A 50 -20.99 7.63 31.98
CA ILE A 50 -21.69 8.30 30.86
C ILE A 50 -20.79 8.31 29.61
N ALA A 51 -21.42 8.05 28.46
CA ALA A 51 -21.09 8.41 27.07
C ALA A 51 -20.94 7.21 26.10
N GLU A 52 -22.10 6.74 25.63
CA GLU A 52 -22.28 5.95 24.41
C GLU A 52 -22.35 6.89 23.20
N GLN A 53 -21.54 6.62 22.17
CA GLN A 53 -21.80 6.77 20.72
C GLN A 53 -20.45 6.93 19.96
N LEU A 54 -19.75 5.81 19.72
CA LEU A 54 -18.69 5.69 18.68
C LEU A 54 -18.13 4.24 18.57
N ASN A 55 -18.98 3.20 18.61
CA ASN A 55 -18.50 1.81 18.78
C ASN A 55 -18.99 0.73 17.80
N GLU A 56 -19.72 1.04 16.73
CA GLU A 56 -20.23 -0.03 15.84
C GLU A 56 -19.22 -0.60 14.84
N THR A 57 -18.18 0.13 14.45
CA THR A 57 -17.11 -0.42 13.57
C THR A 57 -16.02 -1.16 14.36
N LEU A 58 -15.97 -0.97 15.69
CA LEU A 58 -14.97 -1.55 16.60
C LEU A 58 -15.35 -2.96 17.11
N ALA A 59 -16.60 -3.38 16.97
CA ALA A 59 -17.08 -4.67 17.45
C ALA A 59 -16.60 -5.84 16.56
N ASN A 60 -16.52 -5.66 15.24
CA ASN A 60 -16.32 -6.77 14.30
C ASN A 60 -14.87 -7.29 14.23
N THR A 61 -13.87 -6.45 14.52
CA THR A 61 -12.46 -6.90 14.60
C THR A 61 -12.10 -7.43 16.00
N ARG A 62 -12.89 -7.10 17.04
CA ARG A 62 -12.65 -7.55 18.43
C ARG A 62 -13.45 -8.79 18.84
N GLN A 63 -14.57 -9.11 18.17
CA GLN A 63 -15.43 -10.24 18.54
C GLN A 63 -14.90 -11.62 18.12
N SER A 64 -13.98 -11.73 17.16
CA SER A 64 -13.38 -13.03 16.78
C SER A 64 -12.35 -13.56 17.79
N ILE A 65 -11.85 -12.71 18.71
CA ILE A 65 -10.84 -13.10 19.72
C ILE A 65 -11.46 -13.21 21.14
N ILE A 66 -12.62 -12.60 21.42
CA ILE A 66 -13.11 -12.42 22.80
C ILE A 66 -14.24 -13.39 23.20
N SER A 67 -14.78 -14.18 22.26
CA SER A 67 -15.99 -15.00 22.51
C SER A 67 -15.78 -16.30 23.32
N GLN A 68 -14.56 -16.61 23.79
CA GLN A 68 -14.29 -17.80 24.61
C GLN A 68 -13.36 -17.49 25.80
N SER A 69 -13.88 -16.86 26.87
CA SER A 69 -13.31 -17.00 28.23
C SER A 69 -14.13 -16.24 29.30
N LYS A 70 -15.20 -16.87 29.80
CA LYS A 70 -15.90 -16.44 31.02
C LYS A 70 -15.32 -17.15 32.26
N THR A 71 -14.03 -16.94 32.53
CA THR A 71 -13.40 -17.18 33.85
C THR A 71 -12.23 -16.22 33.99
N ARG A 72 -12.32 -15.22 34.89
CA ARG A 72 -11.33 -14.15 35.06
C ARG A 72 -10.04 -14.68 35.71
N SER A 73 -9.03 -14.91 34.89
CA SER A 73 -7.64 -15.26 35.26
C SER A 73 -6.68 -14.08 35.00
N PRO A 74 -5.40 -14.14 35.45
CA PRO A 74 -4.36 -13.13 35.22
C PRO A 74 -4.07 -12.78 33.75
N GLU A 75 -4.55 -13.57 32.79
CA GLU A 75 -4.23 -13.45 31.35
C GLU A 75 -4.69 -12.13 30.74
N LYS A 76 -5.77 -11.51 31.22
CA LYS A 76 -6.26 -10.23 30.68
C LYS A 76 -5.28 -9.06 30.85
N LYS A 77 -4.37 -9.10 31.82
CA LYS A 77 -3.39 -8.01 32.02
C LYS A 77 -2.19 -8.12 31.07
N ALA A 78 -1.80 -9.33 30.67
CA ALA A 78 -0.67 -9.55 29.75
C ALA A 78 -1.00 -9.04 28.35
N ILE A 79 -2.22 -9.33 27.86
CA ILE A 79 -2.71 -8.94 26.54
C ILE A 79 -2.63 -7.40 26.34
N VAL A 80 -3.01 -6.63 27.36
CA VAL A 80 -3.00 -5.15 27.29
C VAL A 80 -1.58 -4.58 27.11
N ILE A 81 -0.55 -5.22 27.66
CA ILE A 81 0.82 -4.69 27.59
C ILE A 81 1.44 -5.00 26.23
N GLU A 82 1.15 -6.16 25.66
CA GLU A 82 1.62 -6.53 24.33
C GLU A 82 1.04 -5.61 23.26
N ASP A 83 -0.25 -5.27 23.37
CA ASP A 83 -0.91 -4.28 22.52
C ASP A 83 -0.26 -2.89 22.64
N ILE A 84 0.08 -2.47 23.86
CA ILE A 84 0.79 -1.20 24.10
C ILE A 84 2.17 -1.22 23.42
N LYS A 85 2.95 -2.28 23.61
CA LYS A 85 4.28 -2.44 23.01
C LYS A 85 4.20 -2.42 21.48
N LEU A 86 3.22 -3.12 20.91
CA LEU A 86 2.98 -3.16 19.47
C LEU A 86 2.66 -1.78 18.93
N ASN A 87 1.73 -1.05 19.55
CA ASN A 87 1.34 0.29 19.10
C ASN A 87 2.50 1.28 19.17
N ILE A 88 3.29 1.26 20.25
CA ILE A 88 4.52 2.08 20.36
C ILE A 88 5.50 1.74 19.24
N ARG A 89 5.68 0.46 18.92
CA ARG A 89 6.57 0.01 17.83
C ARG A 89 6.06 0.44 16.46
N ILE A 90 4.75 0.40 16.21
CA ILE A 90 4.12 0.90 14.97
C ILE A 90 4.42 2.39 14.79
N VAL A 91 4.20 3.19 15.84
CA VAL A 91 4.50 4.63 15.82
C VAL A 91 5.99 4.86 15.50
N PHE A 92 6.89 4.17 16.21
CA PHE A 92 8.32 4.29 15.96
C PHE A 92 8.70 3.92 14.51
N LYS A 93 8.24 2.77 14.02
CA LYS A 93 8.56 2.27 12.66
C LYS A 93 8.03 3.18 11.56
N PHE A 94 6.85 3.77 11.75
CA PHE A 94 6.31 4.75 10.84
C PHE A 94 7.22 5.98 10.72
N TYR A 95 7.58 6.61 11.85
CA TYR A 95 8.41 7.82 11.81
C TYR A 95 9.86 7.56 11.41
N THR A 96 10.43 6.39 11.73
CA THR A 96 11.77 6.01 11.22
C THR A 96 11.78 5.91 9.70
N SER A 97 10.74 5.32 9.09
CA SER A 97 10.61 5.16 7.64
C SER A 97 10.08 6.40 6.91
N PHE A 98 9.49 7.36 7.62
CA PHE A 98 8.92 8.59 7.06
C PHE A 98 9.98 9.41 6.27
N GLY A 99 9.81 9.57 4.96
CA GLY A 99 10.78 10.27 4.09
C GLY A 99 12.08 9.49 3.79
N ASN A 100 12.29 8.30 4.37
CA ASN A 100 13.35 7.38 3.96
C ASN A 100 12.92 5.93 4.27
N ARG A 101 12.32 5.27 3.27
CA ARG A 101 11.77 3.91 3.39
C ARG A 101 12.80 2.86 3.83
N ASN A 102 14.09 3.11 3.62
CA ASN A 102 15.16 2.18 3.97
C ASN A 102 15.62 2.31 5.43
N ASN A 103 15.29 3.40 6.12
CA ASN A 103 15.60 3.55 7.53
C ASN A 103 14.45 3.04 8.40
N THR A 104 14.58 1.84 8.94
CA THR A 104 13.60 1.28 9.90
C THR A 104 14.15 1.18 11.32
N ARG A 105 15.37 1.67 11.56
CA ARG A 105 16.12 1.39 12.79
C ARG A 105 16.28 2.62 13.69
N PHE A 106 16.37 3.81 13.10
CA PHE A 106 16.73 5.00 13.85
C PHE A 106 15.79 6.17 13.61
N LEU A 107 15.27 6.74 14.70
CA LEU A 107 14.41 7.91 14.70
C LEU A 107 15.26 9.15 14.92
N LYS A 108 15.19 10.15 14.04
CA LYS A 108 15.91 11.43 14.19
C LYS A 108 15.11 12.42 15.05
N SER A 109 15.78 13.41 15.64
CA SER A 109 15.15 14.42 16.51
C SER A 109 13.97 15.15 15.85
N ASN A 110 14.14 15.64 14.61
CA ASN A 110 13.07 16.32 13.87
C ASN A 110 11.83 15.45 13.64
N LYS A 111 12.03 14.13 13.43
CA LYS A 111 10.94 13.16 13.27
C LYS A 111 10.27 12.83 14.60
N PHE A 112 11.02 12.80 15.69
CA PHE A 112 10.48 12.67 17.04
C PHE A 112 9.59 13.86 17.41
N ILE A 113 10.02 15.10 17.14
CA ILE A 113 9.20 16.29 17.36
C ILE A 113 7.94 16.27 16.48
N LYS A 114 8.10 15.93 15.19
CA LYS A 114 6.96 15.76 14.28
C LYS A 114 5.96 14.72 14.79
N MET A 115 6.44 13.58 15.30
CA MET A 115 5.59 12.55 15.90
C MET A 115 4.77 13.09 17.07
N LEU A 116 5.37 13.88 17.97
CA LEU A 116 4.64 14.49 19.09
C LEU A 116 3.59 15.50 18.60
N SER A 117 3.93 16.29 17.59
CA SER A 117 2.98 17.21 16.95
C SER A 117 1.81 16.47 16.30
N ASP A 118 2.08 15.41 15.55
CA ASP A 118 1.07 14.59 14.88
C ASP A 118 0.22 13.79 15.90
N ALA A 119 0.79 13.49 17.07
CA ALA A 119 0.07 12.97 18.23
C ALA A 119 -0.79 14.02 18.95
N GLN A 120 -0.77 15.29 18.51
CA GLN A 120 -1.49 16.42 19.13
C GLN A 120 -1.00 16.78 20.54
N ILE A 121 0.27 16.50 20.85
CA ILE A 121 0.89 17.00 22.08
C ILE A 121 1.25 18.47 21.85
N SER A 122 0.44 19.37 22.40
CA SER A 122 0.56 20.82 22.22
C SER A 122 1.92 21.35 22.67
N PRO A 123 2.52 22.32 21.94
CA PRO A 123 3.73 23.02 22.38
C PRO A 123 3.61 23.71 23.75
N GLN A 124 2.37 23.97 24.21
CA GLN A 124 2.09 24.51 25.54
C GLN A 124 2.34 23.48 26.66
N LEU A 125 2.12 22.19 26.38
CA LEU A 125 2.40 21.10 27.31
C LEU A 125 3.89 20.75 27.31
N LEU A 126 4.50 20.75 26.13
CA LEU A 126 5.91 20.39 25.95
C LEU A 126 6.53 21.19 24.81
N SER A 127 7.47 22.08 25.11
CA SER A 127 8.10 22.91 24.09
C SER A 127 9.06 22.09 23.22
N ASN A 128 9.26 22.49 21.95
CA ASN A 128 10.23 21.83 21.05
C ASN A 128 11.63 21.72 21.67
N ARG A 129 12.05 22.75 22.42
CA ARG A 129 13.33 22.75 23.14
C ARG A 129 13.37 21.68 24.23
N ASP A 130 12.29 21.49 24.97
CA ASP A 130 12.21 20.44 25.99
C ASP A 130 12.23 19.05 25.33
N CYS A 131 11.57 18.88 24.18
CA CYS A 131 11.67 17.66 23.37
C CYS A 131 13.11 17.37 22.92
N GLU A 132 13.84 18.38 22.43
CA GLU A 132 15.24 18.25 22.01
C GLU A 132 16.16 17.86 23.18
N ILE A 133 15.96 18.48 24.36
CA ILE A 133 16.71 18.13 25.57
C ILE A 133 16.43 16.68 25.98
N LEU A 134 15.15 16.29 26.01
CA LEU A 134 14.76 14.92 26.33
C LEU A 134 15.36 13.92 25.34
N TYR A 135 15.31 14.22 24.05
CA TYR A 135 15.90 13.40 22.99
C TYR A 135 17.43 13.27 23.17
N ALA A 136 18.15 14.38 23.32
CA ALA A 136 19.60 14.40 23.48
C ALA A 136 20.07 13.63 24.72
N SER A 137 19.29 13.68 25.81
CA SER A 137 19.59 12.94 27.04
C SER A 137 19.59 11.40 26.85
N HIS A 138 18.87 10.88 25.85
CA HIS A 138 18.77 9.44 25.59
C HIS A 138 19.72 8.97 24.49
N THR A 139 20.05 9.83 23.54
CA THR A 139 20.95 9.46 22.45
C THR A 139 22.42 9.62 22.79
N LYS A 140 22.77 10.22 23.94
CA LYS A 140 24.16 10.54 24.33
C LYS A 140 24.88 11.32 23.21
N ASN A 141 24.18 12.28 22.59
CA ASN A 141 24.61 13.05 21.42
C ASN A 141 24.71 12.29 20.09
N ASN A 142 24.30 11.02 20.02
CA ASN A 142 24.10 10.38 18.73
C ASN A 142 22.89 11.03 18.02
N GLU A 143 22.94 11.19 16.69
CA GLU A 143 21.88 11.87 15.93
C GLU A 143 20.54 11.09 15.89
N SER A 144 20.49 9.89 16.50
CA SER A 144 19.52 8.87 16.14
C SER A 144 19.13 8.01 17.35
N LEU A 145 17.83 7.83 17.55
CA LEU A 145 17.21 7.10 18.65
C LEU A 145 16.81 5.69 18.20
N THR A 146 17.23 4.65 18.92
CA THR A 146 16.80 3.26 18.67
C THR A 146 15.40 2.99 19.24
N LEU A 147 14.79 1.87 18.88
CA LEU A 147 13.48 1.49 19.44
C LEU A 147 13.53 1.31 20.96
N GLU A 148 14.59 0.71 21.48
CA GLU A 148 14.77 0.50 22.93
C GLU A 148 14.92 1.84 23.66
N GLN A 149 15.75 2.75 23.12
CA GLN A 149 15.88 4.10 23.67
C GLN A 149 14.56 4.86 23.60
N PHE A 150 13.79 4.71 22.52
CA PHE A 150 12.47 5.29 22.37
C PHE A 150 11.50 4.77 23.44
N GLN A 151 11.44 3.46 23.65
CA GLN A 151 10.60 2.84 24.69
C GLN A 151 10.95 3.37 26.09
N ASN A 152 12.23 3.56 26.39
CA ASN A 152 12.70 4.11 27.68
C ASN A 152 12.45 5.61 27.81
N LEU A 153 12.34 6.32 26.69
CA LEU A 153 12.07 7.75 26.64
C LEU A 153 10.59 8.05 26.91
N ILE A 154 9.66 7.19 26.48
CA ILE A 154 8.20 7.41 26.63
C ILE A 154 7.76 7.64 28.08
N PRO A 155 8.20 6.86 29.10
CA PRO A 155 7.81 7.13 30.49
C PRO A 155 8.31 8.47 31.02
N LYS A 156 9.51 8.91 30.61
CA LYS A 156 10.03 10.24 30.98
C LYS A 156 9.26 11.36 30.30
N LEU A 157 8.92 11.18 29.02
CA LEU A 157 8.01 12.07 28.29
C LEU A 157 6.67 12.19 29.03
N ALA A 158 6.12 11.08 29.51
CA ALA A 158 4.88 11.07 30.28
C ALA A 158 5.00 11.85 31.59
N MET A 159 6.10 11.70 32.32
CA MET A 159 6.36 12.46 33.54
C MET A 159 6.55 13.96 33.31
N MET A 160 7.01 14.37 32.12
CA MET A 160 7.08 15.78 31.76
C MET A 160 5.69 16.38 31.48
N ILE A 161 4.78 15.59 30.92
CA ILE A 161 3.40 16.02 30.59
C ILE A 161 2.48 15.96 31.84
N TYR A 162 2.62 14.92 32.67
CA TYR A 162 1.79 14.68 33.88
C TYR A 162 2.63 14.61 35.17
N PRO A 163 3.27 15.72 35.61
CA PRO A 163 4.23 15.70 36.71
C PRO A 163 3.64 15.37 38.09
N GLN A 164 2.31 15.41 38.23
CA GLN A 164 1.62 15.15 39.51
C GLN A 164 1.22 13.68 39.67
N GLN A 165 1.45 12.85 38.67
CA GLN A 165 1.04 11.45 38.67
C GLN A 165 2.25 10.53 38.89
N ASN A 166 2.01 9.31 39.38
CA ASN A 166 3.06 8.29 39.37
C ASN A 166 3.40 7.88 37.92
N VAL A 167 4.59 7.31 37.72
CA VAL A 167 5.14 6.98 36.40
C VAL A 167 4.18 6.14 35.57
N ARG A 168 3.55 5.14 36.20
CA ARG A 168 2.62 4.23 35.54
C ARG A 168 1.37 4.94 35.06
N GLN A 169 0.75 5.76 35.91
CA GLN A 169 -0.48 6.48 35.57
C GLN A 169 -0.20 7.55 34.51
N ALA A 170 0.91 8.27 34.63
CA ALA A 170 1.37 9.22 33.63
C ALA A 170 1.56 8.54 32.27
N PHE A 171 2.26 7.39 32.25
CA PHE A 171 2.48 6.60 31.03
C PHE A 171 1.16 6.15 30.39
N LEU A 172 0.23 5.61 31.19
CA LEU A 172 -1.06 5.15 30.68
C LEU A 172 -1.90 6.29 30.13
N ASN A 173 -1.87 7.46 30.76
CA ASN A 173 -2.56 8.65 30.25
C ASN A 173 -1.93 9.13 28.93
N LEU A 174 -0.60 9.24 28.85
CA LEU A 174 0.09 9.59 27.60
C LEU A 174 -0.24 8.60 26.47
N TYR A 175 -0.26 7.30 26.77
CA TYR A 175 -0.57 6.27 25.79
C TYR A 175 -2.03 6.37 25.32
N ASN A 176 -2.99 6.40 26.24
CA ASN A 176 -4.41 6.38 25.91
C ASN A 176 -4.83 7.67 25.18
N GLU A 177 -4.41 8.84 25.65
CA GLU A 177 -4.83 10.13 25.10
C GLU A 177 -4.13 10.48 23.79
N TYR A 178 -2.90 10.01 23.56
CA TYR A 178 -2.09 10.45 22.41
C TYR A 178 -1.56 9.31 21.55
N LEU A 179 -0.74 8.41 22.10
CA LEU A 179 0.00 7.42 21.29
C LEU A 179 -0.89 6.33 20.68
N SER A 180 -1.95 5.92 21.38
CA SER A 180 -2.91 4.93 20.89
C SER A 180 -3.71 5.47 19.71
N ILE A 181 -4.15 6.73 19.79
CA ILE A 181 -4.87 7.45 18.73
C ILE A 181 -3.95 7.64 17.52
N LEU A 182 -2.70 8.05 17.74
CA LEU A 182 -1.72 8.19 16.66
C LEU A 182 -1.44 6.85 15.98
N SER A 183 -1.27 5.77 16.74
CA SER A 183 -1.11 4.41 16.20
C SER A 183 -2.31 4.01 15.32
N GLN A 184 -3.54 4.28 15.76
CA GLN A 184 -4.73 4.00 14.97
C GLN A 184 -4.80 4.85 13.69
N LYS A 185 -4.46 6.14 13.78
CA LYS A 185 -4.39 7.02 12.61
C LYS A 185 -3.38 6.49 11.58
N ILE A 186 -2.20 6.07 12.03
CA ILE A 186 -1.18 5.46 11.17
C ILE A 186 -1.74 4.20 10.50
N LEU A 187 -2.35 3.29 11.28
CA LEU A 187 -2.89 2.03 10.77
C LEU A 187 -4.01 2.25 9.73
N ASN A 188 -4.90 3.21 9.95
CA ASN A 188 -6.10 3.39 9.14
C ASN A 188 -5.89 4.30 7.92
N PHE A 189 -5.01 5.30 8.01
CA PHE A 189 -4.93 6.38 7.01
C PHE A 189 -3.61 6.43 6.23
N THR A 190 -2.70 5.46 6.41
CA THR A 190 -1.40 5.46 5.72
C THR A 190 -1.15 4.16 4.97
N GLU A 191 -0.41 4.23 3.85
CA GLU A 191 0.07 3.06 3.10
C GLU A 191 0.89 2.12 3.99
N PHE A 192 1.71 2.70 4.89
CA PHE A 192 2.45 1.94 5.90
C PHE A 192 1.52 1.16 6.84
N GLY A 193 0.42 1.79 7.28
CA GLY A 193 -0.63 1.16 8.08
C GLY A 193 -1.25 -0.05 7.40
N GLN A 194 -1.62 0.08 6.13
CA GLN A 194 -2.15 -1.03 5.32
C GLN A 194 -1.15 -2.19 5.20
N GLN A 195 0.13 -1.88 4.99
CA GLN A 195 1.19 -2.89 4.93
C GLN A 195 1.40 -3.57 6.29
N ILE A 196 1.35 -2.84 7.40
CA ILE A 196 1.40 -3.43 8.76
C ILE A 196 0.18 -4.31 9.00
N GLN A 197 -1.02 -3.84 8.67
CA GLN A 197 -2.26 -4.61 8.84
C GLN A 197 -2.20 -5.93 8.07
N PHE A 198 -1.66 -5.92 6.85
CA PHE A 198 -1.41 -7.14 6.07
C PHE A 198 -0.51 -8.14 6.83
N VAL A 199 0.60 -7.67 7.42
CA VAL A 199 1.51 -8.53 8.19
C VAL A 199 0.90 -9.00 9.52
N LEU A 200 0.04 -8.19 10.14
CA LEU A 200 -0.60 -8.49 11.42
C LEU A 200 -1.90 -9.29 11.28
N GLN A 201 -2.33 -9.64 10.06
CA GLN A 201 -3.52 -10.47 9.88
C GLN A 201 -3.41 -11.77 10.69
N PRO A 202 -4.48 -12.19 11.39
CA PRO A 202 -4.48 -13.45 12.12
C PRO A 202 -4.23 -14.60 11.14
N ILE A 203 -3.43 -15.58 11.55
CA ILE A 203 -3.23 -16.82 10.80
C ILE A 203 -4.28 -17.81 11.28
N ASN A 204 -5.01 -18.45 10.37
CA ASN A 204 -6.00 -19.45 10.75
C ASN A 204 -5.33 -20.58 11.55
N HIS A 205 -5.89 -20.96 12.70
CA HIS A 205 -5.37 -22.03 13.55
C HIS A 205 -5.29 -23.39 12.81
N GLU A 206 -6.17 -23.62 11.84
CA GLU A 206 -6.15 -24.82 10.99
C GLU A 206 -4.87 -24.90 10.13
N MET A 207 -4.19 -23.78 9.89
CA MET A 207 -2.90 -23.76 9.20
C MET A 207 -1.84 -24.57 9.95
N LYS A 208 -1.98 -24.71 11.28
CA LYS A 208 -1.16 -25.63 12.09
C LYS A 208 -1.23 -27.05 11.57
N GLU A 209 -2.43 -27.57 11.32
CA GLU A 209 -2.58 -28.93 10.81
C GLU A 209 -2.00 -29.11 9.42
N PHE A 210 -1.97 -28.04 8.63
CA PHE A 210 -1.42 -28.05 7.27
C PHE A 210 0.11 -28.00 7.24
N VAL A 211 0.72 -27.27 8.17
CA VAL A 211 2.18 -27.14 8.28
C VAL A 211 2.82 -28.39 8.89
N MET A 212 2.17 -29.04 9.86
CA MET A 212 2.78 -30.16 10.59
C MET A 212 3.33 -31.30 9.70
N PRO A 213 2.62 -31.76 8.64
CA PRO A 213 3.13 -32.79 7.73
C PRO A 213 4.41 -32.42 6.95
N ILE A 214 4.67 -31.12 6.76
CA ILE A 214 5.82 -30.59 6.00
C ILE A 214 6.86 -29.93 6.89
N LEU A 215 6.66 -29.97 8.20
CA LEU A 215 7.49 -29.24 9.16
C LEU A 215 8.96 -29.63 9.04
N GLN A 216 9.28 -30.92 8.89
CA GLN A 216 10.67 -31.37 8.79
C GLN A 216 11.38 -30.81 7.55
N GLN A 217 10.66 -30.71 6.44
CA GLN A 217 11.16 -30.17 5.18
C GLN A 217 11.40 -28.67 5.33
N LEU A 218 10.48 -27.95 5.96
CA LEU A 218 10.64 -26.54 6.29
C LEU A 218 11.79 -26.29 7.26
N THR A 219 12.00 -27.17 8.27
CA THR A 219 13.15 -27.13 9.17
C THR A 219 14.46 -27.27 8.42
N ASN A 220 14.54 -28.25 7.50
CA ASN A 220 15.76 -28.48 6.74
C ASN A 220 16.03 -27.31 5.76
N LEU A 221 14.99 -26.75 5.15
CA LEU A 221 15.10 -25.58 4.29
C LEU A 221 15.54 -24.34 5.07
N HIS A 222 14.95 -24.11 6.24
CA HIS A 222 15.35 -23.04 7.17
C HIS A 222 16.83 -23.16 7.56
N LYS A 223 17.27 -24.34 8.00
CA LYS A 223 18.68 -24.59 8.35
C LYS A 223 19.64 -24.31 7.19
N PHE A 224 19.24 -24.63 5.96
CA PHE A 224 20.04 -24.35 4.76
C PHE A 224 20.11 -22.86 4.42
N ILE A 225 19.00 -22.12 4.57
CA ILE A 225 18.99 -20.68 4.29
C ILE A 225 19.79 -19.92 5.35
N PHE A 226 19.68 -20.36 6.60
CA PHE A 226 20.21 -19.67 7.77
C PHE A 226 21.31 -20.48 8.49
N GLU A 227 22.28 -21.00 7.72
CA GLU A 227 23.38 -21.84 8.23
C GLU A 227 24.25 -21.14 9.29
N ASP A 228 24.42 -19.83 9.16
CA ASP A 228 25.21 -19.01 10.07
C ASP A 228 24.37 -17.81 10.55
N GLN A 229 23.62 -18.05 11.63
CA GLN A 229 22.98 -17.00 12.42
C GLN A 229 23.90 -16.53 13.55
N SER A 230 25.17 -16.23 13.25
CA SER A 230 25.96 -15.27 14.05
C SER A 230 25.06 -14.11 14.47
N SER A 231 25.31 -13.52 15.65
CA SER A 231 24.50 -12.47 16.31
C SER A 231 24.19 -11.20 15.48
N ASN A 232 24.51 -11.19 14.18
CA ASN A 232 24.26 -10.13 13.23
C ASN A 232 22.89 -10.27 12.53
N LEU A 233 21.89 -9.58 13.07
CA LEU A 233 20.55 -9.46 12.49
C LEU A 233 20.56 -9.03 11.01
N SER A 234 21.51 -8.18 10.59
CA SER A 234 21.57 -7.68 9.21
C SER A 234 21.97 -8.78 8.22
N LYS A 235 22.80 -9.73 8.66
CA LYS A 235 23.17 -10.91 7.84
C LYS A 235 21.97 -11.84 7.66
N VAL A 236 21.23 -12.09 8.74
CA VAL A 236 20.02 -12.93 8.73
C VAL A 236 18.93 -12.31 7.85
N GLN A 237 18.73 -11.00 7.97
CA GLN A 237 17.84 -10.23 7.10
C GLN A 237 18.23 -10.35 5.62
N TRP A 238 19.53 -10.22 5.31
CA TRP A 238 20.02 -10.39 3.94
C TRP A 238 19.78 -11.82 3.42
N GLN A 239 20.03 -12.85 4.23
CA GLN A 239 19.75 -14.25 3.89
C GLN A 239 18.26 -14.48 3.57
N PHE A 240 17.36 -13.91 4.38
CA PHE A 240 15.92 -13.94 4.12
C PHE A 240 15.59 -13.28 2.77
N MET A 241 16.11 -12.09 2.50
CA MET A 241 15.88 -11.40 1.22
C MET A 241 16.45 -12.14 0.02
N GLN A 242 17.62 -12.77 0.15
CA GLN A 242 18.20 -13.61 -0.91
C GLN A 242 17.33 -14.84 -1.17
N PHE A 243 16.85 -15.50 -0.12
CA PHE A 243 15.93 -16.62 -0.27
C PHE A 243 14.67 -16.21 -1.05
N LEU A 244 14.05 -15.08 -0.71
CA LEU A 244 12.86 -14.60 -1.42
C LEU A 244 13.14 -14.27 -2.90
N ASN A 245 14.31 -13.70 -3.21
CA ASN A 245 14.71 -13.43 -4.59
C ASN A 245 14.97 -14.73 -5.38
N LEU A 246 15.72 -15.68 -4.79
CA LEU A 246 16.06 -16.95 -5.44
C LEU A 246 14.83 -17.84 -5.67
N CYS A 247 13.82 -17.71 -4.80
CA CYS A 247 12.52 -18.38 -4.98
C CYS A 247 11.55 -17.62 -5.90
N GLU A 248 11.98 -16.49 -6.48
CA GLU A 248 11.16 -15.61 -7.31
C GLU A 248 9.87 -15.16 -6.61
N LEU A 249 9.92 -14.98 -5.28
CA LEU A 249 8.83 -14.41 -4.49
C LEU A 249 8.84 -12.89 -4.57
N LEU A 250 10.03 -12.31 -4.76
CA LEU A 250 10.23 -10.92 -5.13
C LEU A 250 10.46 -10.78 -6.65
N PRO A 251 9.80 -9.83 -7.35
CA PRO A 251 8.69 -8.99 -6.91
C PRO A 251 7.29 -9.66 -7.13
N ASN A 252 7.25 -10.95 -7.48
CA ASN A 252 6.04 -11.59 -8.02
C ASN A 252 4.89 -11.72 -7.02
N TYR A 253 5.19 -11.92 -5.73
CA TYR A 253 4.18 -12.07 -4.67
C TYR A 253 4.13 -10.84 -3.79
N ILE A 254 5.29 -10.33 -3.40
CA ILE A 254 5.44 -9.14 -2.57
C ILE A 254 6.56 -8.26 -3.13
N ASN A 255 6.58 -7.00 -2.74
CA ASN A 255 7.70 -6.11 -3.03
C ASN A 255 8.76 -6.12 -1.90
N GLN A 256 9.91 -5.49 -2.16
CA GLN A 256 11.02 -5.44 -1.20
C GLN A 256 10.63 -4.78 0.13
N SER A 257 9.77 -3.76 0.10
CA SER A 257 9.28 -3.05 1.30
C SER A 257 8.42 -3.97 2.17
N GLN A 258 7.50 -4.71 1.56
CA GLN A 258 6.65 -5.68 2.24
C GLN A 258 7.47 -6.81 2.85
N ALA A 259 8.45 -7.35 2.13
CA ALA A 259 9.35 -8.37 2.67
C ALA A 259 10.13 -7.86 3.89
N GLN A 260 10.63 -6.62 3.82
CA GLN A 260 11.30 -5.98 4.95
C GLN A 260 10.37 -5.82 6.15
N MET A 261 9.11 -5.42 5.91
CA MET A 261 8.12 -5.29 6.97
C MET A 261 7.72 -6.62 7.58
N ILE A 262 7.60 -7.69 6.79
CA ILE A 262 7.37 -9.04 7.30
C ILE A 262 8.52 -9.44 8.22
N PHE A 263 9.77 -9.29 7.77
CA PHE A 263 10.94 -9.62 8.59
C PHE A 263 11.01 -8.82 9.89
N ASP A 264 10.77 -7.50 9.83
CA ASP A 264 10.85 -6.61 10.99
C ASP A 264 9.74 -6.83 12.03
N ASN A 265 8.55 -7.28 11.58
CA ASN A 265 7.37 -7.39 12.44
C ASN A 265 7.02 -8.81 12.85
N ILE A 266 7.50 -9.84 12.13
CA ILE A 266 7.24 -11.23 12.50
C ILE A 266 7.80 -11.58 13.88
N GLN A 267 8.92 -10.97 14.26
CA GLN A 267 9.55 -11.17 15.58
C GLN A 267 8.68 -10.69 16.76
N ILE A 268 7.64 -9.90 16.51
CA ILE A 268 6.73 -9.38 17.54
C ILE A 268 5.53 -10.32 17.73
N ARG A 269 5.22 -11.13 16.72
CA ARG A 269 4.04 -11.99 16.77
C ARG A 269 4.26 -13.07 17.82
N GLN A 270 3.20 -13.37 18.56
CA GLN A 270 3.18 -14.55 19.39
C GLN A 270 3.27 -15.78 18.47
N PRO A 271 4.25 -16.67 18.69
CA PRO A 271 4.47 -17.81 17.81
C PRO A 271 3.24 -18.73 17.83
N LEU A 272 2.66 -18.99 16.66
CA LEU A 272 1.49 -19.84 16.52
C LEU A 272 1.83 -21.33 16.69
N PHE A 273 3.00 -21.74 16.19
CA PHE A 273 3.32 -23.15 16.01
C PHE A 273 4.07 -23.78 17.20
N ASN A 274 4.61 -22.98 18.13
CA ASN A 274 5.45 -23.43 19.26
C ASN A 274 6.48 -24.49 18.84
N LEU A 275 7.11 -24.30 17.67
CA LEU A 275 8.04 -25.26 17.10
C LEU A 275 9.32 -25.32 17.94
N GLN A 276 9.75 -26.53 18.28
CA GLN A 276 11.02 -26.74 18.97
C GLN A 276 12.17 -26.62 17.98
N GLU A 277 13.14 -25.79 18.31
CA GLU A 277 14.35 -25.60 17.52
C GLU A 277 15.60 -25.90 18.35
N THR A 278 16.50 -26.68 17.76
CA THR A 278 17.83 -26.92 18.32
C THR A 278 18.78 -25.83 17.83
N GLY A 279 18.92 -24.74 18.59
CA GLY A 279 19.88 -23.67 18.28
C GLY A 279 19.37 -22.27 18.66
N ASN A 280 20.30 -21.34 18.82
CA ASN A 280 20.01 -19.93 19.08
C ASN A 280 19.85 -19.18 17.76
N TYR A 281 18.70 -19.34 17.11
CA TYR A 281 18.37 -18.63 15.87
C TYR A 281 17.72 -17.26 16.20
N ILE A 282 18.25 -16.17 15.63
CA ILE A 282 17.64 -14.83 15.65
C ILE A 282 16.32 -14.84 14.86
N PHE A 283 16.31 -15.53 13.73
CA PHE A 283 15.13 -15.76 12.91
C PHE A 283 14.76 -17.23 13.00
N THR A 284 13.86 -17.53 13.94
CA THR A 284 13.41 -18.88 14.28
C THR A 284 12.65 -19.52 13.12
N LEU A 285 12.51 -20.84 13.13
CA LEU A 285 11.62 -21.61 12.28
C LEU A 285 10.17 -21.14 12.41
N ASN A 286 9.70 -20.79 13.61
CA ASN A 286 8.38 -20.18 13.78
C ASN A 286 8.24 -18.91 12.92
N ASN A 287 9.22 -18.01 13.03
CA ASN A 287 9.22 -16.76 12.24
C ASN A 287 9.28 -17.05 10.74
N PHE A 288 10.08 -18.03 10.33
CA PHE A 288 10.19 -18.42 8.92
C PHE A 288 8.88 -18.96 8.36
N VAL A 289 8.25 -19.92 9.04
CA VAL A 289 6.98 -20.52 8.61
C VAL A 289 5.86 -19.49 8.57
N GLU A 290 5.72 -18.67 9.63
CA GLU A 290 4.71 -17.61 9.65
C GLU A 290 4.93 -16.57 8.56
N SER A 291 6.19 -16.23 8.28
CA SER A 291 6.51 -15.33 7.17
C SER A 291 6.03 -15.91 5.84
N LEU A 292 6.25 -17.21 5.56
CA LEU A 292 5.75 -17.83 4.34
C LEU A 292 4.22 -17.79 4.27
N ILE A 293 3.52 -18.04 5.37
CA ILE A 293 2.05 -17.96 5.41
C ILE A 293 1.59 -16.53 5.11
N ILE A 294 2.19 -15.52 5.73
CA ILE A 294 1.86 -14.11 5.47
C ILE A 294 2.13 -13.75 4.01
N ILE A 295 3.25 -14.18 3.43
CA ILE A 295 3.58 -13.93 2.02
C ILE A 295 2.53 -14.56 1.10
N SER A 296 2.03 -15.75 1.44
CA SER A 296 1.02 -16.43 0.62
C SER A 296 -0.29 -15.65 0.51
N LYS A 297 -0.64 -14.87 1.54
CA LYS A 297 -1.84 -14.01 1.56
C LYS A 297 -1.81 -12.89 0.52
N ALA A 298 -0.65 -12.61 -0.07
CA ALA A 298 -0.55 -11.64 -1.16
C ALA A 298 -1.23 -12.12 -2.46
N ILE A 299 -1.57 -13.41 -2.56
CA ILE A 299 -2.31 -13.97 -3.69
C ILE A 299 -3.82 -13.70 -3.47
N PRO A 300 -4.45 -12.76 -4.19
CA PRO A 300 -5.83 -12.39 -3.91
C PRO A 300 -6.82 -13.50 -4.28
N ASN A 301 -8.03 -13.43 -3.70
CA ASN A 301 -9.22 -14.21 -4.11
C ASN A 301 -9.11 -15.74 -3.97
N LEU A 302 -8.25 -16.23 -3.08
CA LEU A 302 -8.12 -17.65 -2.76
C LEU A 302 -8.18 -17.86 -1.25
N ASP A 303 -8.57 -19.05 -0.81
CA ASP A 303 -8.51 -19.40 0.62
C ASP A 303 -7.05 -19.55 1.09
N GLU A 304 -6.82 -19.34 2.39
CA GLU A 304 -5.47 -19.31 3.00
C GLU A 304 -4.67 -20.59 2.72
N PHE A 305 -5.32 -21.76 2.61
CA PHE A 305 -4.63 -23.01 2.31
C PHE A 305 -4.21 -23.09 0.85
N THR A 306 -5.09 -22.72 -0.08
CA THR A 306 -4.76 -22.69 -1.50
C THR A 306 -3.66 -21.66 -1.77
N GLN A 307 -3.73 -20.50 -1.12
CA GLN A 307 -2.67 -19.49 -1.16
C GLN A 307 -1.32 -20.08 -0.72
N PHE A 308 -1.27 -20.67 0.47
CA PHE A 308 -0.04 -21.23 1.02
C PHE A 308 0.48 -22.41 0.19
N ARG A 309 -0.40 -23.25 -0.34
CA ARG A 309 -0.06 -24.32 -1.29
C ARG A 309 0.63 -23.77 -2.53
N LEU A 310 0.04 -22.78 -3.19
CA LEU A 310 0.61 -22.19 -4.41
C LEU A 310 1.98 -21.57 -4.15
N LEU A 311 2.18 -20.97 -2.97
CA LEU A 311 3.48 -20.46 -2.56
C LEU A 311 4.52 -21.59 -2.42
N LEU A 312 4.16 -22.70 -1.76
CA LEU A 312 5.05 -23.85 -1.61
C LEU A 312 5.39 -24.50 -2.96
N ASP A 313 4.43 -24.61 -3.87
CA ASP A 313 4.66 -25.08 -5.24
C ASP A 313 5.65 -24.17 -5.97
N LYS A 314 5.52 -22.84 -5.80
CA LYS A 314 6.46 -21.88 -6.38
C LYS A 314 7.87 -22.03 -5.81
N ILE A 315 7.99 -22.20 -4.49
CA ILE A 315 9.29 -22.45 -3.83
C ILE A 315 9.90 -23.75 -4.36
N GLU A 316 9.13 -24.82 -4.45
CA GLU A 316 9.60 -26.13 -4.90
C GLU A 316 10.11 -26.11 -6.35
N ASN A 317 9.44 -25.35 -7.22
CA ASN A 317 9.83 -25.18 -8.62
C ASN A 317 10.98 -24.17 -8.84
N SER A 318 11.45 -23.51 -7.78
CA SER A 318 12.50 -22.51 -7.90
C SER A 318 13.90 -23.12 -8.10
N GLN A 319 14.81 -22.34 -8.69
CA GLN A 319 16.22 -22.71 -8.79
C GLN A 319 16.86 -22.86 -7.40
N ALA A 320 16.47 -22.03 -6.43
CA ALA A 320 16.96 -22.09 -5.05
C ALA A 320 16.70 -23.47 -4.42
N PHE A 321 15.48 -23.97 -4.57
CA PHE A 321 15.10 -25.26 -4.01
C PHE A 321 15.81 -26.42 -4.72
N SER A 322 16.04 -26.30 -6.03
CA SER A 322 16.86 -27.25 -6.77
C SER A 322 18.31 -27.28 -6.26
N GLN A 323 18.92 -26.13 -5.97
CA GLN A 323 20.26 -26.05 -5.37
C GLN A 323 20.30 -26.64 -3.95
N TYR A 324 19.26 -26.40 -3.16
CA TYR A 324 19.08 -27.01 -1.84
C TYR A 324 19.04 -28.54 -1.92
N LEU A 325 18.27 -29.11 -2.84
CA LEU A 325 18.22 -30.57 -3.05
C LEU A 325 19.57 -31.14 -3.48
N LEU A 326 20.31 -30.43 -4.35
CA LEU A 326 21.64 -30.82 -4.77
C LEU A 326 22.63 -30.86 -3.59
N LYS A 327 22.62 -29.87 -2.70
CA LYS A 327 23.50 -29.85 -1.51
C LYS A 327 23.20 -31.00 -0.55
N LEU A 328 21.96 -31.49 -0.53
CA LEU A 328 21.55 -32.65 0.26
C LEU A 328 21.84 -34.01 -0.41
N ASN A 329 22.46 -34.03 -1.60
CA ASN A 329 22.66 -35.23 -2.42
C ASN A 329 21.34 -35.98 -2.70
N ARG A 330 20.23 -35.26 -2.85
CA ARG A 330 18.90 -35.84 -3.14
C ARG A 330 18.51 -35.59 -4.59
N THR A 331 17.96 -36.62 -5.25
CA THR A 331 17.36 -36.48 -6.58
C THR A 331 15.93 -35.93 -6.48
N GLN A 332 15.45 -35.21 -7.50
CA GLN A 332 14.05 -34.70 -7.51
C GLN A 332 12.99 -35.82 -7.47
N SER A 333 13.36 -37.07 -7.78
CA SER A 333 12.50 -38.26 -7.69
C SER A 333 12.32 -38.81 -6.26
N ASP A 334 13.18 -38.43 -5.32
CA ASP A 334 13.13 -38.97 -3.96
C ASP A 334 12.26 -38.10 -3.05
N LYS A 335 11.02 -38.54 -2.76
CA LYS A 335 10.14 -38.29 -1.57
C LYS A 335 10.20 -36.95 -0.79
N GLY A 336 10.86 -35.92 -1.30
CA GLY A 336 11.25 -34.69 -0.62
C GLY A 336 10.56 -33.45 -1.16
N ARG A 337 9.53 -33.64 -1.98
CA ARG A 337 8.64 -32.56 -2.42
C ARG A 337 7.94 -31.99 -1.20
N LEU A 338 7.96 -30.67 -1.04
CA LEU A 338 7.23 -29.98 0.01
C LEU A 338 5.74 -30.30 -0.15
N PHE A 339 5.25 -30.32 -1.39
CA PHE A 339 3.84 -30.53 -1.69
C PHE A 339 3.35 -31.98 -1.53
N TYR A 340 4.11 -32.97 -2.01
CA TYR A 340 3.67 -34.39 -2.03
C TYR A 340 3.27 -34.92 -0.63
N ASN A 341 3.93 -34.44 0.42
CA ASN A 341 3.67 -34.85 1.79
C ASN A 341 2.34 -34.27 2.33
N ILE A 342 1.92 -33.10 1.85
CA ILE A 342 0.63 -32.48 2.17
C ILE A 342 -0.49 -33.30 1.57
N GLU A 343 -0.40 -33.61 0.27
CA GLU A 343 -1.44 -34.32 -0.47
C GLU A 343 -1.65 -35.74 0.09
N LYS A 344 -0.55 -36.43 0.40
CA LYS A 344 -0.59 -37.73 1.08
C LYS A 344 -1.24 -37.66 2.47
N SER A 345 -0.92 -36.63 3.26
CA SER A 345 -1.50 -36.48 4.61
C SER A 345 -3.01 -36.19 4.58
N ARG A 346 -3.49 -35.43 3.58
CA ARG A 346 -4.92 -35.16 3.39
C ARG A 346 -5.67 -36.40 2.93
N LEU A 347 -5.13 -37.15 1.98
CA LEU A 347 -5.73 -38.42 1.54
C LEU A 347 -5.87 -39.40 2.72
N CYS A 348 -4.85 -39.54 3.57
CA CYS A 348 -4.94 -40.38 4.77
C CYS A 348 -6.00 -39.90 5.79
N LYS A 349 -6.17 -38.57 5.99
CA LYS A 349 -7.22 -38.04 6.89
C LYS A 349 -8.62 -38.24 6.32
N TRP A 350 -8.79 -38.08 5.01
CA TRP A 350 -10.08 -38.25 4.33
C TRP A 350 -10.51 -39.72 4.32
N ASP A 351 -9.58 -40.65 4.09
CA ASP A 351 -9.84 -42.09 4.19
C ASP A 351 -10.24 -42.50 5.62
N ASN A 352 -9.62 -41.91 6.65
CA ASN A 352 -10.00 -42.17 8.05
C ASN A 352 -11.37 -41.58 8.43
N TYR A 353 -11.74 -40.41 7.89
CA TYR A 353 -13.06 -39.82 8.12
C TYR A 353 -14.17 -40.61 7.42
N ASN A 354 -13.89 -41.10 6.19
CA ASN A 354 -14.78 -41.98 5.45
C ASN A 354 -14.90 -43.38 6.11
N GLN A 355 -13.82 -43.92 6.68
CA GLN A 355 -13.88 -45.16 7.47
C GLN A 355 -14.65 -44.98 8.80
N GLN A 356 -14.48 -43.86 9.51
CA GLN A 356 -15.27 -43.59 10.72
C GLN A 356 -16.76 -43.38 10.44
N SER A 357 -17.10 -42.71 9.33
CA SER A 357 -18.50 -42.56 8.91
C SER A 357 -19.09 -43.87 8.38
N GLN A 358 -18.29 -44.77 7.80
CA GLN A 358 -18.71 -46.14 7.48
C GLN A 358 -18.87 -47.03 8.73
N ILE A 359 -18.07 -46.84 9.79
CA ILE A 359 -18.24 -47.56 11.08
C ILE A 359 -19.49 -47.08 11.84
N MET A 360 -19.82 -45.79 11.76
CA MET A 360 -21.07 -45.25 12.31
C MET A 360 -22.31 -45.70 11.51
N ASN A 361 -22.21 -45.84 10.18
CA ASN A 361 -23.33 -46.29 9.34
C ASN A 361 -23.50 -47.82 9.24
N SER A 362 -22.46 -48.61 9.52
CA SER A 362 -22.53 -50.08 9.55
C SER A 362 -23.17 -50.63 10.83
N SER A 363 -23.47 -49.78 11.81
CA SER A 363 -24.22 -50.14 13.02
C SER A 363 -25.75 -50.09 12.84
N GLN A 364 -26.26 -49.63 11.68
CA GLN A 364 -27.72 -49.48 11.46
C GLN A 364 -28.30 -50.21 10.24
N ASN A 365 -27.48 -50.83 9.37
CA ASN A 365 -27.98 -51.50 8.17
C ASN A 365 -27.53 -52.95 8.08
N ASN A 366 -28.16 -53.79 8.91
CA ASN A 366 -28.24 -55.23 8.67
C ASN A 366 -29.70 -55.58 8.43
N TYR A 367 -30.19 -55.44 7.19
CA TYR A 367 -31.28 -56.25 6.62
C TYR A 367 -31.39 -55.99 5.09
N VAL A 368 -31.39 -57.09 4.32
CA VAL A 368 -32.07 -57.29 3.02
C VAL A 368 -31.28 -57.12 1.68
N THR A 369 -30.86 -58.29 1.20
CA THR A 369 -30.89 -58.89 -0.17
C THR A 369 -30.05 -58.43 -1.37
N HIS A 370 -29.42 -59.46 -1.95
CA HIS A 370 -28.92 -59.73 -3.30
C HIS A 370 -29.67 -59.09 -4.50
N ALA A 371 -28.93 -58.69 -5.55
CA ALA A 371 -28.84 -59.40 -6.86
C ALA A 371 -28.11 -58.59 -7.97
N ASN A 372 -27.38 -59.35 -8.82
CA ASN A 372 -27.05 -59.13 -10.24
C ASN A 372 -25.97 -58.12 -10.73
N ASN A 373 -24.83 -58.70 -11.13
CA ASN A 373 -24.18 -58.65 -12.45
C ASN A 373 -24.57 -57.54 -13.45
N GLN A 374 -23.58 -56.81 -14.01
CA GLN A 374 -23.02 -57.09 -15.34
C GLN A 374 -21.84 -56.17 -15.71
N ASN A 375 -20.92 -56.75 -16.48
CA ASN A 375 -19.70 -56.19 -17.04
C ASN A 375 -19.91 -54.95 -17.94
N THR A 376 -18.95 -54.03 -17.95
CA THR A 376 -18.66 -53.25 -19.16
C THR A 376 -17.16 -52.93 -19.25
N TYR A 377 -16.51 -53.59 -20.20
CA TYR A 377 -15.21 -53.24 -20.75
C TYR A 377 -15.28 -51.83 -21.37
N VAL A 378 -14.35 -50.94 -21.03
CA VAL A 378 -14.10 -49.71 -21.81
C VAL A 378 -12.63 -49.69 -22.23
N GLY A 379 -12.45 -49.76 -23.54
CA GLY A 379 -11.18 -49.79 -24.23
C GLY A 379 -10.43 -48.46 -24.14
N SER A 380 -9.12 -48.61 -23.97
CA SER A 380 -8.10 -47.60 -24.17
C SER A 380 -8.04 -47.17 -25.64
N THR A 381 -8.21 -45.88 -25.92
CA THR A 381 -7.77 -45.26 -27.17
C THR A 381 -6.93 -44.03 -26.88
N ASN A 382 -5.65 -44.13 -27.27
CA ASN A 382 -4.70 -43.03 -27.39
C ASN A 382 -5.20 -41.97 -28.38
N SER A 383 -5.19 -40.69 -27.99
CA SER A 383 -5.32 -39.56 -28.91
C SER A 383 -4.27 -38.49 -28.64
N LYS A 384 -3.10 -38.63 -29.29
CA LYS A 384 -2.09 -37.57 -29.46
C LYS A 384 -2.20 -37.01 -30.88
N SER A 385 -3.04 -35.99 -31.07
CA SER A 385 -3.04 -35.13 -32.26
C SER A 385 -4.04 -33.99 -32.11
N ASN A 386 -3.72 -32.91 -31.39
CA ASN A 386 -4.58 -31.72 -31.35
C ASN A 386 -3.87 -30.36 -31.31
N GLU A 387 -2.54 -30.28 -31.26
CA GLU A 387 -1.84 -28.97 -31.24
C GLU A 387 -1.79 -28.29 -32.62
N SER A 388 -1.81 -29.04 -33.72
CA SER A 388 -1.68 -28.48 -35.07
C SER A 388 -2.92 -27.70 -35.56
N ARG A 389 -4.09 -27.86 -34.91
CA ARG A 389 -5.31 -27.09 -35.24
C ARG A 389 -5.38 -25.73 -34.56
N ALA A 390 -4.68 -25.52 -33.45
CA ALA A 390 -4.75 -24.27 -32.69
C ALA A 390 -4.10 -23.07 -33.43
N ASN A 391 -3.05 -23.31 -34.21
CA ASN A 391 -2.35 -22.25 -34.94
C ASN A 391 -3.10 -21.78 -36.21
N ILE A 392 -3.92 -22.64 -36.83
CA ILE A 392 -4.73 -22.27 -38.00
C ILE A 392 -5.95 -21.40 -37.60
N SER A 393 -6.44 -21.54 -36.36
CA SER A 393 -7.52 -20.69 -35.82
C SER A 393 -7.06 -19.24 -35.56
N LEU A 394 -5.83 -19.03 -35.06
CA LEU A 394 -5.26 -17.70 -34.82
C LEU A 394 -5.10 -16.87 -36.10
N MET A 395 -4.72 -17.50 -37.23
CA MET A 395 -4.63 -16.79 -38.51
C MET A 395 -5.99 -16.40 -39.10
N LYS A 396 -7.07 -17.15 -38.84
CA LYS A 396 -8.42 -16.76 -39.27
C LYS A 396 -8.97 -15.57 -38.48
N GLN A 397 -8.62 -15.46 -37.20
CA GLN A 397 -9.07 -14.38 -36.32
C GLN A 397 -8.50 -13.01 -36.68
N SER A 398 -7.33 -12.95 -37.34
CA SER A 398 -6.80 -11.66 -37.85
C SER A 398 -7.68 -11.06 -38.94
N LYS A 399 -8.53 -11.85 -39.60
CA LYS A 399 -9.38 -11.37 -40.68
C LYS A 399 -10.61 -10.63 -40.17
N VAL A 400 -11.18 -11.08 -39.04
CA VAL A 400 -12.36 -10.46 -38.41
C VAL A 400 -12.03 -9.08 -37.81
N MET A 401 -10.79 -8.88 -37.34
CA MET A 401 -10.34 -7.59 -36.83
C MET A 401 -10.10 -6.53 -37.93
N LEU A 402 -10.04 -6.91 -39.22
CA LEU A 402 -9.88 -5.97 -40.33
C LEU A 402 -11.19 -5.25 -40.69
N GLU A 403 -12.33 -5.76 -40.21
CA GLU A 403 -13.65 -5.17 -40.50
C GLU A 403 -14.04 -4.07 -39.50
N ILE A 404 -13.26 -3.88 -38.44
CA ILE A 404 -13.47 -2.81 -37.46
C ILE A 404 -12.94 -1.50 -38.05
N ASP A 405 -13.78 -0.46 -38.02
CA ASP A 405 -13.41 0.86 -38.49
C ASP A 405 -12.28 1.48 -37.62
N GLN A 406 -11.52 2.40 -38.22
CA GLN A 406 -10.36 3.03 -37.60
C GLN A 406 -10.71 3.82 -36.33
N GLN A 407 -11.92 4.35 -36.21
CA GLN A 407 -12.37 5.13 -35.06
C GLN A 407 -12.64 4.21 -33.86
N THR A 408 -13.30 3.08 -34.08
CA THR A 408 -13.49 2.04 -33.07
C THR A 408 -12.13 1.48 -32.61
N LEU A 409 -11.18 1.28 -33.53
CA LEU A 409 -9.81 0.85 -33.19
C LEU A 409 -9.10 1.86 -32.27
N THR A 410 -9.25 3.15 -32.58
CA THR A 410 -8.66 4.25 -31.81
C THR A 410 -9.26 4.31 -30.40
N SER A 411 -10.57 4.12 -30.28
CA SER A 411 -11.28 4.07 -28.99
C SER A 411 -10.82 2.89 -28.13
N LEU A 412 -10.71 1.68 -28.73
CA LEU A 412 -10.17 0.51 -28.03
C LEU A 412 -8.72 0.72 -27.58
N LYS A 413 -7.91 1.42 -28.39
CA LYS A 413 -6.53 1.74 -28.03
C LYS A 413 -6.46 2.68 -26.83
N ARG A 414 -7.32 3.70 -26.77
CA ARG A 414 -7.42 4.59 -25.60
C ARG A 414 -7.82 3.82 -24.33
N LEU A 415 -8.80 2.92 -24.44
CA LEU A 415 -9.21 2.06 -23.34
C LEU A 415 -8.05 1.15 -22.88
N PHE A 416 -7.32 0.54 -23.82
CA PHE A 416 -6.12 -0.26 -23.51
C PHE A 416 -5.08 0.57 -22.76
N GLU A 417 -4.72 1.75 -23.28
CA GLU A 417 -3.72 2.64 -22.69
C GLU A 417 -4.13 3.12 -21.30
N PHE A 418 -5.41 3.43 -21.09
CA PHE A 418 -5.96 3.79 -19.78
C PHE A 418 -5.72 2.71 -18.73
N TYR A 419 -6.06 1.46 -19.04
CA TYR A 419 -5.82 0.35 -18.10
C TYR A 419 -4.35 -0.02 -17.99
N ALA A 420 -3.56 0.10 -19.06
CA ALA A 420 -2.12 -0.14 -19.03
C ALA A 420 -1.40 0.84 -18.08
N GLN A 421 -1.81 2.12 -18.08
CA GLN A 421 -1.25 3.17 -17.22
C GLN A 421 -1.67 3.05 -15.75
N SER A 422 -2.77 2.35 -15.45
CA SER A 422 -3.29 2.22 -14.08
C SER A 422 -2.23 1.63 -13.13
N GLY A 423 -1.69 2.43 -12.20
CA GLY A 423 -0.62 2.02 -11.26
C GLY A 423 0.80 1.91 -11.86
N GLU A 424 0.98 2.06 -13.17
CA GLU A 424 2.29 2.15 -13.84
C GLU A 424 2.19 3.15 -14.99
N PRO A 425 2.24 4.45 -14.73
CA PRO A 425 1.71 5.41 -15.69
C PRO A 425 2.62 5.69 -16.91
N THR A 426 3.87 5.21 -16.89
CA THR A 426 4.73 5.15 -18.08
C THR A 426 4.43 3.95 -18.98
N ASN A 427 3.60 3.00 -18.54
CA ASN A 427 3.28 1.79 -19.30
C ASN A 427 2.06 2.03 -20.20
N ILE A 428 2.33 2.35 -21.46
CA ILE A 428 1.31 2.46 -22.52
C ILE A 428 1.30 1.25 -23.47
N GLN A 429 2.22 0.32 -23.29
CA GLN A 429 2.49 -0.72 -24.29
C GLN A 429 1.94 -2.09 -23.88
N SER A 430 1.61 -2.29 -22.61
CA SER A 430 1.35 -3.64 -22.11
C SER A 430 0.39 -3.69 -20.91
N LEU A 431 -0.58 -4.61 -20.98
CA LEU A 431 -1.56 -4.93 -19.95
C LEU A 431 -1.12 -6.15 -19.14
N GLN A 432 -0.99 -6.01 -17.83
CA GLN A 432 -0.83 -7.15 -16.92
C GLN A 432 -2.15 -7.92 -16.76
N LYS A 433 -2.08 -9.19 -16.34
CA LYS A 433 -3.26 -10.06 -16.15
C LYS A 433 -4.33 -9.42 -15.25
N SER A 434 -3.92 -8.83 -14.12
CA SER A 434 -4.82 -8.14 -13.20
C SER A 434 -5.55 -6.96 -13.86
N LYS A 435 -4.85 -6.19 -14.69
CA LYS A 435 -5.41 -5.04 -15.43
C LYS A 435 -6.35 -5.48 -16.55
N PHE A 436 -6.02 -6.57 -17.25
CA PHE A 436 -6.91 -7.17 -18.25
C PHE A 436 -8.21 -7.68 -17.61
N ASN A 437 -8.11 -8.41 -16.49
CA ASN A 437 -9.29 -8.87 -15.75
C ASN A 437 -10.13 -7.70 -15.24
N LYS A 438 -9.48 -6.62 -14.77
CA LYS A 438 -10.19 -5.40 -14.35
C LYS A 438 -10.90 -4.71 -15.51
N LEU A 439 -10.27 -4.63 -16.68
CA LEU A 439 -10.91 -4.13 -17.90
C LEU A 439 -12.15 -4.96 -18.24
N LEU A 440 -12.04 -6.30 -18.29
CA LEU A 440 -13.18 -7.16 -18.59
C LEU A 440 -14.29 -7.09 -17.54
N LEU A 441 -13.93 -6.89 -16.27
CA LEU A 441 -14.89 -6.69 -15.19
C LEU A 441 -15.69 -5.41 -15.39
N HIS A 442 -15.00 -4.31 -15.67
CA HIS A 442 -15.62 -2.99 -15.82
C HIS A 442 -16.47 -2.89 -17.09
N THR A 443 -16.13 -3.63 -18.14
CA THR A 443 -16.98 -3.74 -19.35
C THR A 443 -18.19 -4.66 -19.16
N GLY A 444 -18.29 -5.32 -18.01
CA GLY A 444 -19.31 -6.33 -17.75
C GLY A 444 -19.13 -7.61 -18.58
N ILE A 445 -17.99 -7.82 -19.23
CA ILE A 445 -17.68 -9.05 -19.97
C ILE A 445 -17.38 -10.19 -18.99
N LEU A 446 -16.58 -9.90 -17.98
CA LEU A 446 -16.26 -10.85 -16.92
C LEU A 446 -17.48 -11.07 -16.03
N ASN A 447 -17.74 -12.32 -15.66
CA ASN A 447 -18.89 -12.81 -14.88
C ASN A 447 -20.24 -12.84 -15.62
N ASN A 448 -20.52 -11.92 -16.55
CA ASN A 448 -21.78 -11.95 -17.32
C ASN A 448 -21.67 -12.72 -18.64
N ILE A 449 -20.53 -12.58 -19.35
CA ILE A 449 -20.33 -13.22 -20.66
C ILE A 449 -19.40 -14.43 -20.53
N ILE A 450 -18.28 -14.25 -19.83
CA ILE A 450 -17.31 -15.33 -19.57
C ILE A 450 -16.91 -15.39 -18.10
N PRO A 451 -16.67 -16.59 -17.55
CA PRO A 451 -16.15 -16.73 -16.19
C PRO A 451 -14.67 -16.33 -16.12
N GLN A 452 -14.21 -15.96 -14.92
CA GLN A 452 -12.81 -15.61 -14.63
C GLN A 452 -11.79 -16.65 -15.11
N THR A 453 -12.13 -17.93 -14.98
CA THR A 453 -11.27 -19.05 -15.43
C THR A 453 -11.02 -19.03 -16.93
N GLU A 454 -12.01 -18.61 -17.73
CA GLU A 454 -11.86 -18.53 -19.18
C GLU A 454 -11.06 -17.29 -19.60
N ALA A 455 -11.31 -16.15 -18.97
CA ALA A 455 -10.51 -14.94 -19.18
C ALA A 455 -9.02 -15.21 -18.90
N ASP A 456 -8.73 -15.94 -17.83
CA ASP A 456 -7.38 -16.36 -17.47
C ASP A 456 -6.74 -17.28 -18.52
N VAL A 457 -7.50 -18.24 -19.06
CA VAL A 457 -7.04 -19.14 -20.13
C VAL A 457 -6.74 -18.36 -21.41
N ILE A 458 -7.61 -17.41 -21.79
CA ILE A 458 -7.41 -16.55 -22.96
C ILE A 458 -6.13 -15.72 -22.79
N TYR A 459 -5.95 -15.10 -21.62
CA TYR A 459 -4.75 -14.33 -21.32
C TYR A 459 -3.48 -15.19 -21.39
N SER A 460 -3.48 -16.35 -20.72
CA SER A 460 -2.34 -17.27 -20.72
C SER A 460 -2.01 -17.83 -22.11
N LYS A 461 -3.03 -18.05 -22.95
CA LYS A 461 -2.84 -18.51 -24.34
C LYS A 461 -2.17 -17.45 -25.21
N LEU A 462 -2.55 -16.17 -25.05
CA LEU A 462 -2.05 -15.08 -25.89
C LEU A 462 -0.72 -14.51 -25.43
N CYS A 463 -0.49 -14.43 -24.12
CA CYS A 463 0.73 -13.87 -23.53
C CYS A 463 1.80 -14.93 -23.27
N GLY A 464 1.47 -16.21 -23.46
CA GLY A 464 2.31 -17.35 -23.20
C GLY A 464 2.47 -17.60 -21.70
N ALA A 465 1.85 -18.67 -21.18
CA ALA A 465 2.49 -19.39 -20.09
C ALA A 465 3.81 -19.92 -20.66
N GLN A 466 4.96 -19.56 -20.10
CA GLN A 466 6.22 -20.21 -20.47
C GLN A 466 6.07 -21.70 -20.19
N SER A 467 5.68 -22.50 -21.19
CA SER A 467 5.90 -23.94 -21.14
C SER A 467 7.40 -24.12 -21.29
N ILE A 468 8.09 -24.11 -20.16
CA ILE A 468 9.45 -24.58 -20.00
C ILE A 468 9.52 -25.93 -20.74
N LYS A 469 10.43 -26.05 -21.71
CA LYS A 469 10.79 -27.22 -22.53
C LYS A 469 10.47 -27.08 -24.03
N THR A 470 11.11 -26.13 -24.70
CA THR A 470 11.83 -26.45 -25.96
C THR A 470 12.71 -25.28 -26.35
N SER A 471 14.01 -25.53 -26.36
CA SER A 471 15.07 -24.61 -26.70
C SER A 471 15.07 -24.34 -28.21
N GLN A 472 14.22 -23.44 -28.70
CA GLN A 472 14.41 -22.87 -30.03
C GLN A 472 14.39 -21.34 -29.99
N LYS A 473 15.56 -20.81 -30.34
CA LYS A 473 15.92 -19.39 -30.39
C LYS A 473 15.11 -18.69 -31.48
N ASN A 474 14.80 -17.43 -31.20
CA ASN A 474 14.22 -16.42 -32.09
C ASN A 474 12.69 -16.35 -32.10
N ASN A 475 12.13 -15.72 -31.06
CA ASN A 475 11.19 -14.61 -31.21
C ASN A 475 11.01 -13.93 -29.85
N GLN A 476 10.89 -12.60 -29.84
CA GLN A 476 10.72 -11.77 -28.64
C GLN A 476 9.47 -12.19 -27.88
N LEU A 477 9.61 -13.07 -26.90
CA LEU A 477 8.55 -13.47 -25.99
C LEU A 477 8.23 -12.29 -25.09
N THR A 478 7.03 -11.74 -25.22
CA THR A 478 6.48 -10.72 -24.33
C THR A 478 6.48 -11.26 -22.90
N ASN A 479 7.05 -10.51 -21.94
CA ASN A 479 7.28 -10.89 -20.52
C ASN A 479 5.98 -11.15 -19.71
N GLY A 480 5.08 -12.02 -20.18
CA GLY A 480 3.78 -12.27 -19.53
C GLY A 480 2.85 -11.04 -19.50
N LYS A 481 3.07 -10.06 -20.38
CA LYS A 481 2.22 -8.88 -20.54
C LYS A 481 1.53 -8.87 -21.90
N MET A 482 0.29 -8.41 -21.95
CA MET A 482 -0.56 -8.37 -23.13
C MET A 482 -0.36 -7.07 -23.91
N THR A 483 0.08 -7.14 -25.15
CA THR A 483 0.16 -6.00 -26.07
C THR A 483 -1.23 -5.63 -26.61
N PHE A 484 -1.37 -4.47 -27.26
CA PHE A 484 -2.64 -4.07 -27.87
C PHE A 484 -3.12 -5.07 -28.94
N ALA A 485 -2.22 -5.60 -29.77
CA ALA A 485 -2.54 -6.63 -30.76
C ALA A 485 -3.04 -7.94 -30.12
N GLN A 486 -2.48 -8.31 -28.96
CA GLN A 486 -2.97 -9.43 -28.17
C GLN A 486 -4.33 -9.12 -27.53
N LEU A 487 -4.59 -7.89 -27.08
CA LEU A 487 -5.93 -7.49 -26.62
C LEU A 487 -6.97 -7.65 -27.74
N GLN A 488 -6.67 -7.17 -28.95
CA GLN A 488 -7.56 -7.36 -30.11
C GLN A 488 -7.84 -8.85 -30.36
N SER A 489 -6.79 -9.68 -30.35
CA SER A 489 -6.95 -11.13 -30.48
C SER A 489 -7.79 -11.74 -29.35
N SER A 490 -7.66 -11.22 -28.13
CA SER A 490 -8.46 -11.67 -26.97
C SER A 490 -9.93 -11.33 -27.15
N ILE A 491 -10.27 -10.14 -27.65
CA ILE A 491 -11.66 -9.74 -27.92
C ILE A 491 -12.28 -10.68 -28.96
N GLY A 492 -11.54 -11.02 -30.02
CA GLY A 492 -11.98 -12.02 -31.01
C GLY A 492 -12.22 -13.42 -30.41
N LEU A 493 -11.36 -13.86 -29.49
CA LEU A 493 -11.54 -15.14 -28.78
C LEU A 493 -12.74 -15.13 -27.83
N ILE A 494 -13.00 -13.99 -27.17
CA ILE A 494 -14.15 -13.83 -26.29
C ILE A 494 -15.44 -13.86 -27.12
N ALA A 495 -15.48 -13.11 -28.23
CA ALA A 495 -16.62 -13.06 -29.15
C ALA A 495 -16.98 -14.47 -29.69
N ASP A 496 -16.00 -15.20 -30.20
CA ASP A 496 -16.16 -16.58 -30.68
C ASP A 496 -16.67 -17.52 -29.57
N LYS A 497 -16.20 -17.33 -28.32
CA LYS A 497 -16.62 -18.14 -27.17
C LYS A 497 -18.05 -17.89 -26.73
N CYS A 498 -18.52 -16.65 -26.81
CA CYS A 498 -19.90 -16.30 -26.45
C CYS A 498 -20.88 -16.38 -27.62
N GLY A 499 -20.40 -16.72 -28.82
CA GLY A 499 -21.23 -16.76 -30.02
C GLY A 499 -21.75 -15.38 -30.44
N MET A 500 -21.02 -14.31 -30.12
CA MET A 500 -21.32 -12.94 -30.52
C MET A 500 -20.40 -12.51 -31.67
N GLU A 501 -20.90 -11.63 -32.53
CA GLU A 501 -20.04 -10.92 -33.48
C GLU A 501 -19.09 -9.98 -32.73
N VAL A 502 -17.87 -9.83 -33.24
CA VAL A 502 -16.84 -8.98 -32.62
C VAL A 502 -17.29 -7.53 -32.53
N SER A 503 -17.99 -7.03 -33.56
CA SER A 503 -18.58 -5.69 -33.59
C SER A 503 -19.58 -5.50 -32.45
N ASP A 504 -20.45 -6.49 -32.21
CA ASP A 504 -21.49 -6.42 -31.18
C ASP A 504 -20.86 -6.43 -29.78
N LEU A 505 -19.86 -7.30 -29.55
CA LEU A 505 -19.14 -7.33 -28.29
C LEU A 505 -18.46 -5.99 -27.98
N ILE A 506 -17.86 -5.34 -29.00
CA ILE A 506 -17.21 -4.05 -28.84
C ILE A 506 -18.24 -2.94 -28.57
N GLN A 507 -19.31 -2.87 -29.37
CA GLN A 507 -20.33 -1.83 -29.26
C GLN A 507 -21.13 -1.91 -27.96
N GLN A 508 -21.43 -3.12 -27.48
CA GLN A 508 -22.27 -3.32 -26.29
C GLN A 508 -21.49 -3.24 -24.98
N HIS A 509 -20.21 -3.61 -24.95
CA HIS A 509 -19.45 -3.75 -23.70
C HIS A 509 -18.22 -2.86 -23.59
N LEU A 510 -17.45 -2.68 -24.67
CA LEU A 510 -16.17 -1.97 -24.61
C LEU A 510 -16.32 -0.46 -24.83
N LEU A 511 -17.07 -0.05 -25.85
CA LEU A 511 -17.26 1.37 -26.17
C LEU A 511 -18.06 2.14 -25.11
N PRO A 512 -19.11 1.59 -24.46
CA PRO A 512 -19.80 2.30 -23.39
C PRO A 512 -18.88 2.65 -22.22
N LEU A 513 -17.94 1.75 -21.88
CA LEU A 513 -16.96 2.01 -20.83
C LEU A 513 -15.94 3.07 -21.26
N GLU A 514 -15.51 3.07 -22.52
CA GLU A 514 -14.62 4.13 -23.04
C GLU A 514 -15.30 5.49 -23.00
N LYS A 515 -16.57 5.57 -23.43
CA LYS A 515 -17.40 6.77 -23.31
C LYS A 515 -17.58 7.18 -21.86
N GLN A 516 -17.90 6.26 -20.95
CA GLN A 516 -18.05 6.57 -19.54
C GLN A 516 -16.77 7.15 -18.93
N ILE A 517 -15.62 6.54 -19.23
CA ILE A 517 -14.31 7.01 -18.72
C ILE A 517 -13.95 8.37 -19.33
N SER A 518 -14.25 8.58 -20.62
CA SER A 518 -14.04 9.84 -21.33
C SER A 518 -14.94 10.94 -20.77
N ASP A 519 -16.24 10.69 -20.70
CA ASP A 519 -17.27 11.71 -20.52
C ASP A 519 -17.43 12.09 -19.05
N GLU A 520 -17.49 11.14 -18.10
CA GLU A 520 -17.67 11.48 -16.67
C GLU A 520 -16.50 12.32 -16.14
N ASN A 521 -15.26 11.95 -16.49
CA ASN A 521 -14.09 12.68 -16.05
C ASN A 521 -13.95 14.02 -16.77
N LYS A 522 -14.25 14.05 -18.08
CA LYS A 522 -14.21 15.29 -18.87
C LYS A 522 -15.26 16.28 -18.38
N GLU A 523 -16.50 15.85 -18.18
CA GLU A 523 -17.59 16.70 -17.67
C GLU A 523 -17.24 17.26 -16.30
N GLN A 524 -16.71 16.45 -15.38
CA GLN A 524 -16.29 16.94 -14.07
C GLN A 524 -15.18 17.99 -14.17
N ILE A 525 -14.18 17.75 -15.03
CA ILE A 525 -13.06 18.69 -15.22
C ILE A 525 -13.54 19.98 -15.88
N LEU A 526 -14.42 19.89 -16.89
CA LEU A 526 -15.01 21.04 -17.55
C LEU A 526 -15.94 21.83 -16.62
N GLN A 527 -16.69 21.15 -15.76
CA GLN A 527 -17.52 21.79 -14.75
C GLN A 527 -16.66 22.61 -13.78
N ILE A 528 -15.55 22.05 -13.27
CA ILE A 528 -14.59 22.79 -12.45
C ILE A 528 -14.07 24.00 -13.23
N LEU A 529 -13.69 23.84 -14.49
CA LEU A 529 -13.18 24.95 -15.29
C LEU A 529 -14.23 26.05 -15.47
N VAL A 530 -15.48 25.71 -15.75
CA VAL A 530 -16.57 26.67 -15.86
C VAL A 530 -16.77 27.42 -14.55
N GLU A 531 -16.76 26.73 -13.41
CA GLU A 531 -16.83 27.36 -12.09
C GLU A 531 -15.67 28.32 -11.85
N LEU A 532 -14.44 27.93 -12.22
CA LEU A 532 -13.26 28.80 -12.09
C LEU A 532 -13.36 30.04 -12.99
N LEU A 533 -13.88 29.89 -14.21
CA LEU A 533 -14.00 30.99 -15.18
C LEU A 533 -15.21 31.90 -14.91
N GLN A 534 -16.16 31.48 -14.07
CA GLN A 534 -17.29 32.32 -13.64
C GLN A 534 -16.95 33.19 -12.42
N ASP A 535 -15.87 32.90 -11.71
CA ASP A 535 -15.44 33.64 -10.52
C ASP A 535 -14.50 34.79 -10.91
N ASP A 536 -15.00 36.03 -10.82
CA ASP A 536 -14.24 37.26 -11.10
C ASP A 536 -12.93 37.36 -10.30
N GLN A 537 -12.87 36.81 -9.08
CA GLN A 537 -11.66 36.82 -8.27
C GLN A 537 -10.61 35.86 -8.83
N ILE A 538 -11.03 34.71 -9.37
CA ILE A 538 -10.12 33.77 -10.02
C ILE A 538 -9.61 34.35 -11.34
N ILE A 539 -10.44 35.06 -12.10
CA ILE A 539 -9.98 35.79 -13.30
C ILE A 539 -8.89 36.80 -12.93
N GLN A 540 -9.11 37.60 -11.88
CA GLN A 540 -8.08 38.54 -11.39
C GLN A 540 -6.82 37.81 -10.90
N LEU A 541 -6.97 36.63 -10.29
CA LEU A 541 -5.83 35.80 -9.91
C LEU A 541 -5.06 35.33 -11.15
N TYR A 542 -5.75 34.93 -12.22
CA TYR A 542 -5.14 34.51 -13.49
C TYR A 542 -4.29 35.61 -14.11
N GLU A 543 -4.76 36.86 -14.12
CA GLU A 543 -4.00 38.02 -14.60
C GLU A 543 -2.67 38.20 -13.85
N ILE A 544 -2.65 37.89 -12.54
CA ILE A 544 -1.47 38.01 -11.69
C ILE A 544 -0.49 36.83 -11.91
N ILE A 545 -1.01 35.60 -12.03
CA ILE A 545 -0.15 34.39 -12.08
C ILE A 545 0.33 34.05 -13.50
N GLN A 546 -0.39 34.46 -14.54
CA GLN A 546 -0.05 34.09 -15.92
C GLN A 546 1.32 34.62 -16.39
N PRO A 547 1.76 35.86 -16.07
CA PRO A 547 3.11 36.33 -16.37
C PRO A 547 4.21 35.49 -15.72
N VAL A 548 3.93 34.95 -14.53
CA VAL A 548 4.80 34.04 -13.78
C VAL A 548 4.89 32.69 -14.47
N PHE A 549 3.75 32.11 -14.85
CA PHE A 549 3.71 30.80 -15.51
C PHE A 549 4.20 30.80 -16.95
N ASN A 550 4.20 31.94 -17.62
CA ASN A 550 4.77 32.09 -18.96
C ASN A 550 6.23 31.63 -19.02
N TRP A 551 7.03 31.81 -17.95
CA TRP A 551 8.41 31.33 -17.92
C TRP A 551 8.52 29.80 -17.86
N TYR A 552 7.68 29.16 -17.06
CA TYR A 552 7.62 27.70 -16.99
C TYR A 552 7.12 27.14 -18.32
N PHE A 553 6.03 27.69 -18.85
CA PHE A 553 5.49 27.33 -20.16
C PHE A 553 6.58 27.39 -21.24
N GLN A 554 7.30 28.52 -21.34
CA GLN A 554 8.40 28.69 -22.29
C GLN A 554 9.58 27.75 -22.05
N GLU A 555 9.83 27.26 -20.84
CA GLU A 555 10.89 26.28 -20.56
C GLU A 555 10.51 24.88 -21.04
N TYR A 556 9.26 24.48 -20.84
CA TYR A 556 8.79 23.15 -21.22
C TYR A 556 8.35 23.06 -22.68
N SER A 557 7.95 24.17 -23.31
CA SER A 557 7.59 24.23 -24.73
C SER A 557 8.78 24.42 -25.68
N LYS A 558 10.03 24.40 -25.19
CA LYS A 558 11.23 24.78 -25.99
C LYS A 558 11.48 23.90 -27.22
N GLN A 559 10.95 22.69 -27.24
CA GLN A 559 11.20 21.77 -28.35
C GLN A 559 10.40 22.14 -29.60
N GLN A 560 9.38 23.00 -29.47
CA GLN A 560 8.48 23.37 -30.57
C GLN A 560 8.48 24.88 -30.79
N GLN A 561 8.64 25.31 -32.05
CA GLN A 561 8.67 26.73 -32.41
C GLN A 561 7.31 27.45 -32.17
N ASN A 562 6.22 26.68 -32.03
CA ASN A 562 4.85 27.20 -32.07
C ASN A 562 4.28 27.64 -30.71
N GLN A 563 5.08 27.69 -29.63
CA GLN A 563 4.57 28.06 -28.28
C GLN A 563 3.39 27.19 -27.82
N ILE A 564 3.44 25.89 -28.12
CA ILE A 564 2.45 24.91 -27.67
C ILE A 564 3.10 23.92 -26.72
N LEU A 565 2.34 23.42 -25.74
CA LEU A 565 2.81 22.46 -24.75
C LEU A 565 2.14 21.10 -24.97
N SER A 566 2.93 20.11 -25.35
CA SER A 566 2.46 18.73 -25.56
C SER A 566 2.29 17.97 -24.24
N LEU A 567 1.54 16.86 -24.25
CA LEU A 567 1.34 16.02 -23.06
C LEU A 567 2.67 15.56 -22.42
N PRO A 568 3.68 15.07 -23.16
CA PRO A 568 4.95 14.67 -22.55
C PRO A 568 5.67 15.82 -21.84
N GLU A 569 5.65 17.02 -22.41
CA GLU A 569 6.27 18.22 -21.83
C GLU A 569 5.53 18.68 -20.57
N PHE A 570 4.20 18.62 -20.59
CA PHE A 570 3.35 18.90 -19.44
C PHE A 570 3.55 17.89 -18.30
N LEU A 571 3.62 16.59 -18.61
CA LEU A 571 3.88 15.55 -17.61
C LEU A 571 5.28 15.70 -17.00
N LYS A 572 6.26 16.11 -17.82
CA LYS A 572 7.61 16.43 -17.34
C LYS A 572 7.59 17.64 -16.38
N PHE A 573 6.83 18.69 -16.68
CA PHE A 573 6.59 19.78 -15.73
C PHE A 573 6.01 19.24 -14.42
N CYS A 574 4.93 18.46 -14.46
CA CYS A 574 4.33 17.90 -13.25
C CYS A 574 5.29 17.02 -12.44
N GLN A 575 6.18 16.28 -13.11
CA GLN A 575 7.21 15.49 -12.46
C GLN A 575 8.29 16.35 -11.80
N ASP A 576 8.81 17.36 -12.51
CA ASP A 576 9.86 18.24 -12.00
C ASP A 576 9.39 19.06 -10.78
N PHE A 577 8.09 19.33 -10.67
CA PHE A 577 7.50 20.04 -9.53
C PHE A 577 6.89 19.11 -8.46
N GLU A 578 7.19 17.80 -8.51
CA GLU A 578 6.72 16.82 -7.53
C GLU A 578 5.19 16.78 -7.39
N LEU A 579 4.47 17.07 -8.48
CA LEU A 579 3.01 16.98 -8.54
C LEU A 579 2.61 15.54 -8.86
N SER A 580 3.27 14.91 -9.84
CA SER A 580 2.96 13.54 -10.25
C SER A 580 3.43 12.50 -9.22
N ASN A 581 2.65 11.42 -9.07
CA ASN A 581 2.89 10.27 -8.18
C ASN A 581 2.85 10.57 -6.67
N ILE A 582 3.05 11.81 -6.24
CA ILE A 582 3.00 12.23 -4.84
C ILE A 582 1.63 12.81 -4.49
N LEU A 583 1.12 13.73 -5.30
CA LEU A 583 -0.13 14.45 -5.01
C LEU A 583 -1.28 14.03 -5.90
N ILE A 584 -0.99 13.80 -7.18
CA ILE A 584 -1.98 13.42 -8.19
C ILE A 584 -1.41 12.32 -9.07
N SER A 585 -2.28 11.38 -9.46
CA SER A 585 -1.88 10.30 -10.36
C SER A 585 -1.63 10.84 -11.77
N GLN A 586 -0.69 10.25 -12.51
CA GLN A 586 -0.43 10.66 -13.89
C GLN A 586 -1.65 10.41 -14.80
N THR A 587 -2.50 9.41 -14.53
CA THR A 587 -3.76 9.22 -15.24
C THR A 587 -4.68 10.44 -15.10
N GLN A 588 -4.85 10.95 -13.88
CA GLN A 588 -5.63 12.17 -13.64
C GLN A 588 -4.99 13.39 -14.31
N LEU A 589 -3.65 13.53 -14.26
CA LEU A 589 -2.95 14.61 -14.97
C LEU A 589 -3.21 14.56 -16.49
N THR A 590 -3.19 13.38 -17.08
CA THR A 590 -3.49 13.16 -18.50
C THR A 590 -4.95 13.49 -18.81
N GLN A 591 -5.89 13.14 -17.94
CA GLN A 591 -7.30 13.49 -18.09
C GLN A 591 -7.53 15.01 -18.03
N VAL A 592 -6.91 15.72 -17.07
CA VAL A 592 -6.99 17.19 -16.99
C VAL A 592 -6.40 17.81 -18.25
N PHE A 593 -5.23 17.36 -18.69
CA PHE A 593 -4.59 17.84 -19.91
C PHE A 593 -5.52 17.73 -21.13
N TYR A 594 -6.06 16.53 -21.40
CA TYR A 594 -6.90 16.32 -22.59
C TYR A 594 -8.24 17.06 -22.48
N SER A 595 -8.83 17.15 -21.29
CA SER A 595 -10.10 17.85 -21.08
C SER A 595 -9.95 19.34 -21.40
N VAL A 596 -8.93 20.00 -20.84
CA VAL A 596 -8.68 21.42 -21.08
C VAL A 596 -8.24 21.66 -22.52
N ALA A 597 -7.29 20.88 -23.04
CA ALA A 597 -6.78 21.08 -24.39
C ALA A 597 -7.84 20.84 -25.49
N SER A 598 -8.85 20.00 -25.23
CA SER A 598 -9.94 19.75 -26.19
C SER A 598 -10.82 20.98 -26.47
N LEU A 599 -10.82 21.99 -25.61
CA LEU A 599 -11.63 23.20 -25.78
C LEU A 599 -11.18 24.05 -26.97
N ASN A 600 -9.89 23.99 -27.33
CA ASN A 600 -9.34 24.72 -28.47
C ASN A 600 -9.55 24.00 -29.82
N GLN A 601 -10.13 22.79 -29.80
CA GLN A 601 -10.31 21.96 -31.00
C GLN A 601 -11.72 22.06 -31.59
N GLU A 602 -12.59 22.93 -31.05
CA GLU A 602 -13.90 23.20 -31.64
C GLU A 602 -13.74 23.73 -33.08
N GLY A 603 -13.95 22.86 -34.06
CA GLY A 603 -13.84 23.15 -35.50
C GLY A 603 -12.67 22.50 -36.23
N GLN A 604 -11.78 21.73 -35.56
CA GLN A 604 -10.70 20.96 -36.21
C GLN A 604 -10.82 19.47 -35.90
N GLU A 605 -11.81 18.79 -36.47
CA GLU A 605 -12.14 17.38 -36.21
C GLU A 605 -11.05 16.35 -36.59
N TYR A 606 -9.91 16.78 -37.16
CA TYR A 606 -8.90 15.87 -37.73
C TYR A 606 -7.45 16.15 -37.35
N SER A 607 -7.15 17.04 -36.39
CA SER A 607 -5.76 17.18 -35.92
C SER A 607 -5.47 16.21 -34.78
N ASP A 608 -4.66 15.18 -35.05
CA ASP A 608 -4.21 14.19 -34.05
C ASP A 608 -3.37 14.79 -32.90
N GLN A 609 -3.04 16.08 -32.95
CA GLN A 609 -2.17 16.75 -31.99
C GLN A 609 -2.99 17.64 -31.04
N VAL A 610 -3.17 17.15 -29.82
CA VAL A 610 -3.75 17.90 -28.70
C VAL A 610 -2.63 18.60 -27.93
N TYR A 611 -2.76 19.90 -27.68
CA TYR A 611 -1.77 20.72 -27.00
C TYR A 611 -2.43 21.78 -26.10
N LEU A 612 -1.70 22.24 -25.08
CA LEU A 612 -2.10 23.38 -24.26
C LEU A 612 -1.43 24.65 -24.78
N ASP A 613 -2.20 25.74 -24.87
CA ASP A 613 -1.65 27.09 -24.95
C ASP A 613 -1.25 27.64 -23.57
N LYS A 614 -0.81 28.91 -23.54
CA LYS A 614 -0.37 29.59 -22.30
C LYS A 614 -1.49 29.77 -21.28
N SER A 615 -2.72 30.03 -21.71
CA SER A 615 -3.87 30.22 -20.81
C SER A 615 -4.30 28.89 -20.23
N GLN A 616 -4.50 27.92 -21.12
CA GLN A 616 -4.89 26.57 -20.78
C GLN A 616 -3.90 25.88 -19.85
N PHE A 617 -2.61 26.19 -19.95
CA PHE A 617 -1.61 25.70 -19.00
C PHE A 617 -1.85 26.19 -17.57
N VAL A 618 -2.24 27.46 -17.39
CA VAL A 618 -2.55 28.04 -16.07
C VAL A 618 -3.87 27.50 -15.54
N GLU A 619 -4.88 27.37 -16.40
CA GLU A 619 -6.17 26.74 -16.08
C GLU A 619 -5.98 25.29 -15.63
N THR A 620 -5.17 24.53 -16.37
CA THR A 620 -4.80 23.14 -16.03
C THR A 620 -4.15 23.04 -14.65
N ILE A 621 -3.22 23.93 -14.31
CA ILE A 621 -2.59 23.97 -12.97
C ILE A 621 -3.62 24.29 -11.90
N SER A 622 -4.56 25.19 -12.18
CA SER A 622 -5.62 25.56 -11.25
C SER A 622 -6.54 24.38 -10.97
N ILE A 623 -6.99 23.66 -12.00
CA ILE A 623 -7.78 22.44 -11.85
C ILE A 623 -7.03 21.38 -11.03
N ILE A 624 -5.72 21.20 -11.27
CA ILE A 624 -4.89 20.30 -10.47
C ILE A 624 -4.91 20.72 -8.98
N ALA A 625 -4.87 22.02 -8.68
CA ALA A 625 -4.95 22.50 -7.31
C ALA A 625 -6.30 22.15 -6.67
N ILE A 626 -7.40 22.30 -7.42
CA ILE A 626 -8.75 21.94 -6.95
C ILE A 626 -8.84 20.44 -6.64
N ILE A 627 -8.26 19.59 -7.50
CA ILE A 627 -8.24 18.13 -7.33
C ILE A 627 -7.36 17.70 -6.15
N ILE A 628 -6.21 18.33 -5.94
CA ILE A 628 -5.29 17.96 -4.85
C ILE A 628 -5.85 18.39 -3.49
N TYR A 629 -6.44 19.58 -3.39
CA TYR A 629 -6.84 20.20 -2.12
C TYR A 629 -8.36 20.20 -1.90
N GLN A 630 -9.02 19.08 -2.23
CA GLN A 630 -10.49 18.94 -2.15
C GLN A 630 -11.11 19.26 -0.79
N THR A 631 -10.33 19.13 0.29
CA THR A 631 -10.78 19.39 1.67
C THR A 631 -10.88 20.87 2.05
N ILE A 632 -10.33 21.78 1.23
CA ILE A 632 -10.28 23.22 1.52
C ILE A 632 -11.42 23.90 0.77
N PRO A 633 -12.44 24.50 1.38
CA PRO A 633 -13.62 24.95 0.64
C PRO A 633 -13.33 26.04 -0.41
N ASN A 634 -12.39 26.95 -0.15
CA ASN A 634 -12.09 28.09 -1.03
C ASN A 634 -11.12 27.71 -2.18
N TYR A 635 -11.55 27.89 -3.43
CA TYR A 635 -10.77 27.58 -4.63
C TYR A 635 -9.51 28.41 -4.79
N ILE A 636 -9.55 29.71 -4.49
CA ILE A 636 -8.38 30.59 -4.53
C ILE A 636 -7.32 30.08 -3.57
N GLN A 637 -7.70 29.71 -2.35
CA GLN A 637 -6.78 29.18 -1.36
C GLN A 637 -6.11 27.88 -1.82
N ARG A 638 -6.88 26.98 -2.48
CA ARG A 638 -6.31 25.76 -3.10
C ARG A 638 -5.26 26.10 -4.14
N ILE A 639 -5.57 27.02 -5.06
CA ILE A 639 -4.66 27.47 -6.11
C ILE A 639 -3.38 28.04 -5.46
N VAL A 640 -3.53 28.97 -4.51
CA VAL A 640 -2.40 29.59 -3.79
C VAL A 640 -1.49 28.55 -3.13
N TYR A 641 -2.05 27.53 -2.46
CA TYR A 641 -1.23 26.48 -1.86
C TYR A 641 -0.45 25.66 -2.88
N LEU A 642 -1.02 25.38 -4.05
CA LEU A 642 -0.27 24.71 -5.11
C LEU A 642 0.86 25.61 -5.64
N LEU A 643 0.59 26.90 -5.82
CA LEU A 643 1.58 27.88 -6.28
C LEU A 643 2.77 27.98 -5.33
N GLU A 644 2.51 28.10 -4.03
CA GLU A 644 3.57 28.11 -3.02
C GLU A 644 4.46 26.89 -3.10
N ARG A 645 3.86 25.71 -3.26
CA ARG A 645 4.60 24.46 -3.40
C ARG A 645 5.46 24.45 -4.66
N ILE A 646 4.90 24.84 -5.81
CA ILE A 646 5.64 24.93 -7.07
C ILE A 646 6.84 25.87 -6.90
N PHE A 647 6.66 27.02 -6.27
CA PHE A 647 7.73 28.02 -6.09
C PHE A 647 8.77 27.62 -5.03
N GLN A 648 8.40 26.82 -4.04
CA GLN A 648 9.34 26.28 -3.05
C GLN A 648 10.16 25.09 -3.59
N SER A 649 9.78 24.52 -4.74
CA SER A 649 10.52 23.41 -5.34
C SER A 649 11.95 23.80 -5.75
N GLN A 650 12.87 22.84 -5.67
CA GLN A 650 14.25 23.05 -6.13
C GLN A 650 14.30 23.35 -7.64
N ASN A 651 13.38 22.80 -8.43
CA ASN A 651 13.37 22.98 -9.87
C ASN A 651 12.87 24.36 -10.30
N ALA A 652 12.01 25.03 -9.52
CA ALA A 652 11.69 26.44 -9.73
C ALA A 652 12.97 27.29 -9.82
N SER A 653 13.88 27.11 -8.86
CA SER A 653 15.15 27.85 -8.83
C SER A 653 16.04 27.56 -10.04
N LYS A 654 16.08 26.32 -10.53
CA LYS A 654 16.92 25.90 -11.67
C LYS A 654 16.43 26.49 -12.99
N ILE A 655 15.14 26.38 -13.28
CA ILE A 655 14.53 26.96 -14.49
C ILE A 655 14.77 28.45 -14.53
N TYR A 656 14.62 29.08 -13.37
CA TYR A 656 14.83 30.49 -13.21
C TYR A 656 16.30 30.90 -13.49
N ILE A 657 17.30 30.17 -12.95
CA ILE A 657 18.73 30.42 -13.23
C ILE A 657 19.03 30.23 -14.72
N LYS A 658 18.40 29.23 -15.36
CA LYS A 658 18.61 28.92 -16.78
C LYS A 658 18.09 30.02 -17.71
N GLN A 659 16.94 30.61 -17.39
CA GLN A 659 16.37 31.72 -18.16
C GLN A 659 17.16 33.02 -17.98
N ASN A 660 17.74 33.24 -16.81
CA ASN A 660 18.55 34.43 -16.52
C ASN A 660 20.04 34.11 -16.46
N LYS A 661 20.71 34.14 -17.62
CA LYS A 661 22.17 33.99 -17.75
C LYS A 661 23.00 34.96 -16.87
N TYR A 662 22.38 35.97 -16.26
CA TYR A 662 23.03 36.93 -15.35
C TYR A 662 22.63 36.67 -13.88
N ARG A 663 23.60 36.19 -13.10
CA ARG A 663 23.48 35.77 -11.68
C ARG A 663 22.85 36.82 -10.76
N ASN A 664 23.01 38.12 -11.05
CA ASN A 664 22.49 39.22 -10.23
C ASN A 664 20.96 39.42 -10.33
N ASN A 665 20.31 38.87 -11.37
CA ASN A 665 18.85 38.99 -11.50
C ASN A 665 18.09 37.98 -10.64
N TYR A 666 18.75 36.94 -10.12
CA TYR A 666 18.12 35.87 -9.33
C TYR A 666 17.38 36.38 -8.10
N ILE A 667 18.08 37.14 -7.26
CA ILE A 667 17.54 37.64 -6.00
C ILE A 667 16.34 38.56 -6.27
N ARG A 668 16.42 39.42 -7.30
CA ARG A 668 15.35 40.36 -7.64
C ARG A 668 14.07 39.66 -8.10
N LEU A 669 14.19 38.57 -8.84
CA LEU A 669 13.01 37.85 -9.34
C LEU A 669 12.45 36.89 -8.30
N GLN A 670 13.27 36.25 -7.47
CA GLN A 670 12.77 35.53 -6.31
C GLN A 670 11.99 36.49 -5.38
N ALA A 671 12.49 37.70 -5.17
CA ALA A 671 11.76 38.75 -4.45
C ALA A 671 10.48 39.17 -5.18
N LYS A 672 10.49 39.25 -6.52
CA LYS A 672 9.28 39.51 -7.32
C LYS A 672 8.23 38.41 -7.17
N PHE A 673 8.63 37.14 -7.13
CA PHE A 673 7.72 36.01 -6.91
C PHE A 673 7.11 36.03 -5.52
N PHE A 674 7.93 36.21 -4.48
CA PHE A 674 7.41 36.35 -3.12
C PHE A 674 6.51 37.57 -3.01
N GLY A 675 6.86 38.69 -3.67
CA GLY A 675 5.99 39.85 -3.76
C GLY A 675 4.66 39.56 -4.43
N ILE A 676 4.63 38.76 -5.51
CA ILE A 676 3.40 38.32 -6.17
C ILE A 676 2.59 37.40 -5.25
N LEU A 677 3.21 36.45 -4.56
CA LEU A 677 2.52 35.59 -3.60
C LEU A 677 1.94 36.39 -2.43
N ASP A 678 2.70 37.34 -1.90
CA ASP A 678 2.26 38.22 -0.81
C ASP A 678 1.12 39.12 -1.29
N GLU A 679 1.19 39.63 -2.52
CA GLU A 679 0.10 40.38 -3.15
C GLU A 679 -1.16 39.53 -3.31
N ILE A 680 -1.04 38.29 -3.77
CA ILE A 680 -2.16 37.35 -3.89
C ILE A 680 -2.77 37.07 -2.51
N LYS A 681 -1.95 36.74 -1.51
CA LYS A 681 -2.43 36.50 -0.14
C LYS A 681 -3.11 37.73 0.44
N TYR A 682 -2.53 38.91 0.24
CA TYR A 682 -3.09 40.16 0.73
C TYR A 682 -4.45 40.46 0.07
N ARG A 683 -4.52 40.38 -1.26
CA ARG A 683 -5.73 40.72 -2.03
C ARG A 683 -6.88 39.74 -1.77
N PHE A 684 -6.58 38.45 -1.72
CA PHE A 684 -7.63 37.42 -1.71
C PHE A 684 -7.84 36.78 -0.34
N LEU A 685 -6.80 36.55 0.46
CA LEU A 685 -6.95 35.81 1.73
C LEU A 685 -7.08 36.75 2.95
N GLN A 686 -6.33 37.85 3.00
CA GLN A 686 -6.39 38.77 4.14
C GLN A 686 -7.61 39.69 4.11
N LYS A 687 -8.07 40.08 2.91
CA LYS A 687 -9.27 40.91 2.77
C LYS A 687 -10.53 40.17 3.27
N GLU A 688 -10.63 38.87 3.00
CA GLU A 688 -11.70 38.01 3.54
C GLU A 688 -11.62 37.89 5.07
N SER A 689 -10.42 37.71 5.64
CA SER A 689 -10.27 37.64 7.11
C SER A 689 -10.79 38.89 7.82
N LYS A 690 -10.56 40.08 7.24
CA LYS A 690 -11.05 41.36 7.78
C LYS A 690 -12.55 41.59 7.56
N GLN A 691 -13.15 40.94 6.57
CA GLN A 691 -14.61 40.96 6.37
C GLN A 691 -15.30 39.99 7.33
N ASN A 692 -14.73 38.81 7.55
CA ASN A 692 -15.24 37.80 8.49
C ASN A 692 -15.06 38.20 9.96
N GLU A 693 -14.06 39.03 10.30
CA GLU A 693 -13.93 39.63 11.64
C GLU A 693 -15.10 40.58 12.01
N ASN A 694 -15.83 41.12 11.03
CA ASN A 694 -17.05 41.91 11.28
C ASN A 694 -18.33 41.06 11.34
N GLU A 695 -18.28 39.81 10.89
CA GLU A 695 -19.35 38.82 11.02
C GLU A 695 -18.90 37.70 11.97
N ASN A 696 -18.71 38.02 13.25
CA ASN A 696 -18.43 37.13 14.40
C ASN A 696 -18.24 35.62 14.10
N TYR A 697 -17.22 35.30 13.31
CA TYR A 697 -16.73 33.95 13.09
C TYR A 697 -15.22 34.00 13.29
N ASN A 698 -14.82 33.48 14.45
CA ASN A 698 -13.43 33.33 14.82
C ASN A 698 -12.74 32.33 13.87
N PHE A 699 -11.80 32.81 13.06
CA PHE A 699 -11.15 32.04 12.00
C PHE A 699 -10.30 30.87 12.55
N ASP A 700 -9.80 30.99 13.79
CA ASP A 700 -9.10 29.91 14.49
C ASP A 700 -10.05 28.76 14.91
N ASP A 701 -11.36 29.03 15.02
CA ASP A 701 -12.39 28.01 15.24
C ASP A 701 -12.82 27.32 13.93
N LEU A 702 -12.46 27.81 12.73
CA LEU A 702 -12.76 27.12 11.47
C LEU A 702 -11.67 26.09 11.11
N VAL A 703 -10.41 26.42 11.40
CA VAL A 703 -9.28 25.49 11.22
C VAL A 703 -9.29 24.38 12.27
N ASN A 704 -9.79 24.66 13.48
CA ASN A 704 -9.94 23.65 14.55
C ASN A 704 -11.34 23.05 14.67
N GLY A 705 -12.40 23.75 14.26
CA GLY A 705 -13.81 23.35 14.46
C GLY A 705 -14.45 22.59 13.30
N THR A 706 -13.84 22.55 12.11
CA THR A 706 -14.28 21.63 11.05
C THR A 706 -14.06 20.16 11.43
N ILE A 707 -13.23 19.89 12.45
CA ILE A 707 -13.05 18.57 13.05
C ILE A 707 -14.13 18.26 14.13
N TYR A 708 -14.79 19.29 14.68
CA TYR A 708 -15.74 19.12 15.80
C TYR A 708 -17.22 19.01 15.40
N ARG A 709 -17.61 19.27 14.14
CA ARG A 709 -19.01 19.13 13.67
C ARG A 709 -19.30 17.90 12.80
N LEU A 710 -18.30 17.03 12.59
CA LEU A 710 -18.46 15.71 11.96
C LEU A 710 -17.92 14.55 12.84
N GLN A 711 -17.79 14.81 14.14
CA GLN A 711 -17.72 13.79 15.21
C GLN A 711 -18.98 13.91 16.06
#